data_AF-A0AA39QDU8-F1
#
_entry.id   AF-A0AA39QDU8-F1
#
_cell.length_a   1.000
_cell.length_b   1.000
_cell.length_c   1.000
_cell.angle_alpha   90.00
_cell.angle_beta   90.00
_cell.angle_gamma   90.00
#
_symmetry.space_group_name_H-M   'P 1'
#
loop_
_entity.id
_entity.type
_entity.pdbx_description
1 polymer ?
#
loop_
_entity_poly.entity_id
_entity_poly.type
_entity_poly.pdbx_seq_one_letter_code
_entity_poly.pdbx_strand_id
1 'polypeptide(L)'
;MGKISAYKYYHLLVHLTVNTGIKTPSDNFDAFIRVVRKWSFICLLKRAGVGNDQGGWKDVKPGSCAVECLACPRPGINMPEHVDPDSPSAWESTLFNVSSEEKDPGLSKGLAYFVDTQTFHKHLKDFDKFDLCVGETQVEMDYGYLMAVKRFAGVPHLVTSYDIACQWSINLKEHINIYGDFMHPKIPKKVYLVLKFHLPGHIKDCQEKYCMSFHTHGDGPWPLTQELDQHFGDFNWQKNVSQGDTLLCKIKDAMPKASDHEDQFEHFTASLPETDVAKWTKMVEGWEVDRNKPNPFAQTVASKTEAAMCLQLAREDVQDEIAGLDGDMLHTTSPKSMISQGIQLESAQVSRLTKELGAHSTDLQRAQVLEKANRLRRTVESWFVVQEVHMPMVRALRIQDNQGNSPSLPAYSLPLYLPSSILPVNPCDKTLTCAESRLCIAQGYNLLHTLRSQLLSLSKAYKDGDTNVLTQKERLKCHKMTQDLNTRITQAKQYYHDVRKRLTILSTELGEWGWQAQLRLMEDSDVCRIANDEGGISEGNRSMLWIWYSLHLGDVPGGVEECLQIEWVEMDHIKLTLEHEANLWLSCAKSAAEGVALINASEGAGAYAKSQAAIRKALRLSFEEKWQYVGQWLELGEMGKASPDNEEFFN
;
A
#
# COMPACT_ATOMS: atom_id res chain seq x y z
N MET A 1 3.53 -33.07 10.22
CA MET A 1 4.99 -33.31 10.10
C MET A 1 5.71 -32.03 10.48
N GLY A 2 6.72 -32.08 11.35
CA GLY A 2 7.44 -30.88 11.81
C GLY A 2 8.23 -30.20 10.69
N LYS A 3 8.51 -28.89 10.83
CA LYS A 3 9.36 -28.08 9.93
C LYS A 3 10.83 -28.54 10.03
N ILE A 4 11.14 -29.73 9.53
CA ILE A 4 12.50 -30.29 9.49
C ILE A 4 12.99 -30.30 8.05
N SER A 5 14.23 -29.87 7.81
CA SER A 5 14.82 -29.91 6.47
C SER A 5 15.08 -31.35 6.02
N ALA A 6 15.12 -31.58 4.70
CA ALA A 6 15.46 -32.89 4.14
C ALA A 6 16.80 -33.42 4.67
N TYR A 7 17.78 -32.54 4.87
CA TYR A 7 19.06 -32.84 5.51
C TYR A 7 18.89 -33.34 6.96
N LYS A 8 18.14 -32.61 7.79
CA LYS A 8 17.87 -33.02 9.18
C LYS A 8 17.11 -34.34 9.25
N TYR A 9 16.14 -34.56 8.35
CA TYR A 9 15.40 -35.81 8.27
C TYR A 9 16.30 -36.99 7.88
N TYR A 10 17.15 -36.81 6.86
CA TYR A 10 18.10 -37.84 6.43
C TYR A 10 19.08 -38.19 7.55
N HIS A 11 19.70 -37.19 8.18
CA HIS A 11 20.64 -37.46 9.28
C HIS A 11 19.96 -38.02 10.53
N LEU A 12 18.68 -37.69 10.77
CA LEU A 12 17.89 -38.38 11.81
C LEU A 12 17.77 -39.88 11.51
N LEU A 13 17.48 -40.27 10.26
CA LEU A 13 17.41 -41.68 9.86
C LEU A 13 18.77 -42.38 10.03
N VAL A 14 19.87 -41.70 9.68
CA VAL A 14 21.24 -42.21 9.89
C VAL A 14 21.52 -42.42 11.38
N HIS A 15 21.18 -41.45 12.23
CA HIS A 15 21.37 -41.55 13.68
C HIS A 15 20.48 -42.61 14.34
N LEU A 16 19.26 -42.83 13.85
CA LEU A 16 18.40 -43.93 14.28
C LEU A 16 18.98 -45.30 13.91
N THR A 17 19.74 -45.38 12.81
CA THR A 17 20.34 -46.62 12.32
C THR A 17 21.67 -46.92 13.05
N VAL A 18 22.52 -45.90 13.25
CA VAL A 18 23.79 -46.01 13.98
C VAL A 18 24.00 -44.77 14.85
N ASN A 19 23.80 -44.92 16.16
CA ASN A 19 23.95 -43.83 17.13
C ASN A 19 25.35 -43.72 17.76
N THR A 20 26.25 -44.68 17.50
CA THR A 20 27.56 -44.78 18.14
C THR A 20 28.69 -44.05 17.40
N GLY A 21 28.49 -43.67 16.14
CA GLY A 21 29.52 -43.04 15.29
C GLY A 21 30.65 -43.96 14.82
N ILE A 22 30.67 -45.24 15.23
CA ILE A 22 31.78 -46.18 14.99
C ILE A 22 31.66 -46.89 13.61
N LYS A 23 30.46 -46.95 13.03
CA LYS A 23 30.18 -47.50 11.68
C LYS A 23 29.14 -46.65 10.96
N THR A 24 29.44 -45.38 10.73
CA THR A 24 28.52 -44.49 9.99
C THR A 24 28.27 -45.06 8.58
N PRO A 25 27.01 -45.21 8.15
CA PRO A 25 26.68 -45.52 6.75
C PRO A 25 27.29 -44.49 5.80
N SER A 26 27.54 -44.89 4.55
CA SER A 26 27.95 -43.95 3.50
C SER A 26 26.93 -42.83 3.36
N ASP A 27 27.41 -41.59 3.17
CA ASP A 27 26.52 -40.45 2.96
C ASP A 27 25.81 -40.54 1.60
N ASN A 28 24.57 -41.00 1.63
CA ASN A 28 23.68 -41.16 0.51
C ASN A 28 22.65 -40.02 0.42
N PHE A 29 22.90 -38.86 1.05
CA PHE A 29 21.99 -37.71 1.02
C PHE A 29 21.62 -37.30 -0.42
N ASP A 30 22.58 -37.28 -1.33
CA ASP A 30 22.32 -36.96 -2.73
C ASP A 30 21.40 -37.98 -3.42
N ALA A 31 21.55 -39.27 -3.08
CA ALA A 31 20.66 -40.31 -3.58
C ALA A 31 19.25 -40.16 -2.98
N PHE A 32 19.16 -39.80 -1.70
CA PHE A 32 17.90 -39.50 -1.03
C PHE A 32 17.17 -38.32 -1.70
N ILE A 33 17.83 -37.20 -1.97
CA ILE A 33 17.24 -36.05 -2.67
C ILE A 33 16.80 -36.43 -4.10
N ARG A 34 17.58 -37.24 -4.83
CA ARG A 34 17.18 -37.76 -6.15
C ARG A 34 15.91 -38.61 -6.09
N VAL A 35 15.76 -39.46 -5.07
CA VAL A 35 14.55 -40.27 -4.88
C VAL A 35 13.35 -39.38 -4.53
N VAL A 36 13.52 -38.40 -3.65
CA VAL A 36 12.48 -37.41 -3.31
C VAL A 36 12.00 -36.68 -4.57
N ARG A 37 12.91 -36.18 -5.40
CA ARG A 37 12.55 -35.50 -6.66
C ARG A 37 11.81 -36.40 -7.64
N LYS A 38 12.25 -37.65 -7.81
CA LYS A 38 11.53 -38.62 -8.66
C LYS A 38 10.14 -38.94 -8.11
N TRP A 39 10.02 -39.11 -6.80
CA TRP A 39 8.74 -39.36 -6.14
C TRP A 39 7.77 -38.18 -6.28
N SER A 40 8.25 -36.95 -6.06
CA SER A 40 7.48 -35.72 -6.27
C SER A 40 6.97 -35.60 -7.71
N PHE A 41 7.82 -35.90 -8.71
CA PHE A 41 7.41 -35.91 -10.11
C PHE A 41 6.31 -36.95 -10.39
N ILE A 42 6.47 -38.18 -9.89
CA ILE A 42 5.46 -39.24 -10.04
C ILE A 42 4.14 -38.83 -9.38
N CYS A 43 4.20 -38.17 -8.21
CA CYS A 43 3.01 -37.66 -7.54
C CYS A 43 2.30 -36.56 -8.33
N LEU A 44 3.06 -35.66 -8.98
CA LEU A 44 2.51 -34.64 -9.88
C LEU A 44 1.74 -35.30 -11.04
N LEU A 45 2.38 -36.25 -11.75
CA LEU A 45 1.77 -36.98 -12.86
C LEU A 45 0.53 -37.78 -12.42
N LYS A 46 0.60 -38.42 -11.25
CA LYS A 46 -0.54 -39.15 -10.68
C LYS A 46 -1.73 -38.23 -10.41
N ARG A 47 -1.50 -37.06 -9.78
CA ARG A 47 -2.55 -36.07 -9.48
C ARG A 47 -3.18 -35.51 -10.73
N ALA A 48 -2.38 -35.30 -11.78
CA ALA A 48 -2.83 -34.83 -13.09
C ALA A 48 -3.54 -35.93 -13.92
N GLY A 49 -3.53 -37.18 -13.46
CA GLY A 49 -4.23 -38.27 -14.15
C GLY A 49 -3.51 -38.85 -15.37
N VAL A 50 -2.26 -38.44 -15.61
CA VAL A 50 -1.42 -38.83 -16.77
C VAL A 50 -1.30 -40.35 -16.96
N GLY A 51 -1.44 -41.13 -15.89
CA GLY A 51 -1.47 -42.60 -15.98
C GLY A 51 -2.65 -43.17 -16.78
N ASN A 52 -3.67 -42.35 -17.08
CA ASN A 52 -4.83 -42.72 -17.90
C ASN A 52 -4.68 -42.33 -19.37
N ASP A 53 -3.63 -41.59 -19.73
CA ASP A 53 -3.36 -41.19 -21.12
C ASP A 53 -2.70 -42.35 -21.89
N GLN A 54 -3.12 -42.56 -23.14
CA GLN A 54 -2.60 -43.63 -24.01
C GLN A 54 -1.06 -43.57 -24.19
N GLY A 55 -0.52 -42.35 -24.24
CA GLY A 55 0.91 -42.06 -24.40
C GLY A 55 1.71 -41.98 -23.10
N GLY A 56 1.04 -42.05 -21.95
CA GLY A 56 1.63 -41.75 -20.65
C GLY A 56 2.28 -40.36 -20.60
N TRP A 57 3.30 -40.21 -19.76
CA TRP A 57 3.93 -38.90 -19.49
C TRP A 57 4.65 -38.26 -20.70
N LYS A 58 4.89 -39.01 -21.78
CA LYS A 58 5.60 -38.51 -22.97
C LYS A 58 4.72 -37.66 -23.87
N ASP A 59 3.40 -37.86 -23.81
CA ASP A 59 2.44 -37.23 -24.71
C ASP A 59 1.56 -36.18 -23.97
N VAL A 60 1.92 -35.84 -22.73
CA VAL A 60 1.19 -34.85 -21.92
C VAL A 60 1.46 -33.45 -22.46
N LYS A 61 0.38 -32.69 -22.67
CA LYS A 61 0.49 -31.31 -23.16
C LYS A 61 1.14 -30.41 -22.07
N PRO A 62 1.92 -29.40 -22.46
CA PRO A 62 2.43 -28.40 -21.52
C PRO A 62 1.31 -27.81 -20.65
N GLY A 63 1.59 -27.57 -19.37
CA GLY A 63 0.63 -27.02 -18.40
C GLY A 63 -0.40 -28.00 -17.83
N SER A 64 -0.56 -29.20 -18.39
CA SER A 64 -1.65 -30.12 -18.02
C SER A 64 -1.60 -30.64 -16.57
N CYS A 65 -0.47 -30.51 -15.89
CA CYS A 65 -0.31 -30.89 -14.48
C CYS A 65 -0.56 -29.73 -13.50
N ALA A 66 -0.88 -28.52 -13.97
CA ALA A 66 -1.21 -27.39 -13.11
C ALA A 66 -2.61 -27.55 -12.51
N VAL A 67 -2.77 -27.22 -11.23
CA VAL A 67 -4.09 -27.16 -10.59
C VAL A 67 -4.73 -25.83 -10.95
N GLU A 68 -5.80 -25.90 -11.74
CA GLU A 68 -6.59 -24.75 -12.17
C GLU A 68 -7.58 -24.31 -11.07
N CYS A 69 -7.92 -23.01 -11.06
CA CYS A 69 -8.85 -22.44 -10.08
C CYS A 69 -10.32 -22.73 -10.46
N LEU A 70 -11.11 -23.29 -9.55
CA LEU A 70 -12.49 -23.71 -9.81
C LEU A 70 -13.47 -22.54 -10.11
N ALA A 71 -13.19 -21.36 -9.58
CA ALA A 71 -14.02 -20.16 -9.75
C ALA A 71 -13.72 -19.39 -11.04
N CYS A 72 -12.52 -19.57 -11.60
CA CYS A 72 -12.11 -18.82 -12.80
C CYS A 72 -13.07 -19.13 -13.96
N PRO A 73 -13.51 -18.12 -14.72
CA PRO A 73 -14.37 -18.33 -15.88
C PRO A 73 -13.67 -19.20 -16.94
N ARG A 74 -14.33 -20.27 -17.38
CA ARG A 74 -13.87 -21.26 -18.37
C ARG A 74 -14.99 -21.52 -19.39
N PRO A 75 -14.92 -20.93 -20.60
CA PRO A 75 -15.91 -21.10 -21.65
C PRO A 75 -16.20 -22.57 -21.95
N GLY A 76 -17.48 -22.95 -21.98
CA GLY A 76 -17.93 -24.32 -22.22
C GLY A 76 -17.85 -25.27 -21.02
N ILE A 77 -17.29 -24.82 -19.88
CA ILE A 77 -17.24 -25.58 -18.63
C ILE A 77 -18.18 -24.98 -17.59
N ASN A 78 -17.92 -23.74 -17.19
CA ASN A 78 -18.66 -23.05 -16.14
C ASN A 78 -19.24 -21.69 -16.59
N MET A 79 -19.07 -21.34 -17.88
CA MET A 79 -19.69 -20.17 -18.52
C MET A 79 -20.07 -20.48 -19.99
N PRO A 80 -21.03 -19.74 -20.60
CA PRO A 80 -21.40 -19.91 -22.02
C PRO A 80 -20.25 -19.61 -22.99
N GLU A 81 -20.25 -20.29 -24.15
CA GLU A 81 -19.17 -20.27 -25.16
C GLU A 81 -18.95 -18.90 -25.85
N HIS A 82 -19.86 -17.94 -25.68
CA HIS A 82 -19.93 -16.69 -26.46
C HIS A 82 -19.54 -15.44 -25.67
N VAL A 83 -18.94 -15.60 -24.49
CA VAL A 83 -18.48 -14.48 -23.67
C VAL A 83 -16.97 -14.32 -23.86
N ASP A 84 -16.56 -13.16 -24.37
CA ASP A 84 -15.17 -12.82 -24.68
C ASP A 84 -14.31 -12.83 -23.40
N PRO A 85 -13.29 -13.72 -23.30
CA PRO A 85 -12.41 -13.80 -22.14
C PRO A 85 -11.37 -12.66 -22.05
N ASP A 86 -11.27 -11.76 -23.03
CA ASP A 86 -10.19 -10.75 -23.12
C ASP A 86 -10.40 -9.46 -22.27
N SER A 87 -11.11 -9.54 -21.15
CA SER A 87 -11.04 -8.51 -20.09
C SER A 87 -9.74 -8.69 -19.27
N PRO A 88 -8.91 -7.63 -19.11
CA PRO A 88 -7.46 -7.75 -18.97
C PRO A 88 -7.04 -8.36 -17.62
N SER A 89 -6.74 -9.66 -17.62
CA SER A 89 -6.02 -10.33 -16.53
C SER A 89 -5.12 -11.46 -17.03
N ALA A 90 -4.36 -11.20 -18.09
CA ALA A 90 -3.23 -12.05 -18.46
C ALA A 90 -2.04 -11.75 -17.53
N TRP A 91 -1.85 -12.58 -16.52
CA TRP A 91 -0.62 -12.64 -15.73
C TRP A 91 0.43 -13.41 -16.55
N GLU A 92 1.44 -12.73 -17.06
CA GLU A 92 2.63 -13.40 -17.59
C GLU A 92 3.64 -13.60 -16.46
N SER A 93 3.99 -14.86 -16.20
CA SER A 93 4.95 -15.24 -15.17
C SER A 93 6.38 -14.92 -15.63
N THR A 94 7.09 -14.07 -14.89
CA THR A 94 8.55 -13.86 -15.06
C THR A 94 9.29 -14.89 -14.20
N LEU A 95 10.29 -15.58 -14.76
CA LEU A 95 11.15 -16.48 -14.00
C LEU A 95 12.61 -16.09 -13.98
N PHE A 96 13.14 -16.17 -12.76
CA PHE A 96 14.54 -16.05 -12.38
C PHE A 96 15.30 -17.34 -12.68
N ASN A 97 16.54 -17.19 -13.14
CA ASN A 97 17.42 -18.29 -13.48
C ASN A 97 18.51 -18.46 -12.40
N VAL A 98 18.48 -19.55 -11.63
CA VAL A 98 19.59 -19.95 -10.76
C VAL A 98 19.76 -21.48 -10.75
N SER A 99 20.06 -22.07 -11.91
CA SER A 99 20.84 -23.32 -12.07
C SER A 99 20.95 -23.63 -13.57
N SER A 100 22.10 -24.14 -14.04
CA SER A 100 22.28 -24.55 -15.44
C SER A 100 21.70 -25.94 -15.68
N GLU A 101 20.89 -26.12 -16.74
CA GLU A 101 20.32 -27.41 -17.18
C GLU A 101 21.37 -28.54 -17.32
N GLU A 102 22.62 -28.19 -17.65
CA GLU A 102 23.74 -29.14 -17.77
C GLU A 102 24.16 -29.77 -16.42
N LYS A 103 23.97 -29.05 -15.31
CA LYS A 103 24.32 -29.53 -13.97
C LYS A 103 23.14 -30.21 -13.28
N ASP A 104 21.91 -29.79 -13.58
CA ASP A 104 20.72 -30.30 -12.90
C ASP A 104 19.46 -30.21 -13.79
N PRO A 105 19.17 -31.24 -14.62
CA PRO A 105 18.02 -31.20 -15.53
C PRO A 105 16.68 -31.34 -14.79
N GLY A 106 15.73 -30.46 -15.12
CA GLY A 106 14.36 -30.53 -14.61
C GLY A 106 13.59 -31.75 -15.13
N LEU A 107 12.77 -32.38 -14.29
CA LEU A 107 11.90 -33.50 -14.70
C LEU A 107 10.54 -33.03 -15.25
N SER A 108 10.02 -31.90 -14.75
CA SER A 108 8.69 -31.41 -15.14
C SER A 108 8.63 -30.73 -16.50
N LYS A 109 9.72 -30.10 -16.97
CA LYS A 109 9.90 -29.59 -18.36
C LYS A 109 8.63 -29.03 -19.02
N GLY A 110 7.99 -28.02 -18.43
CA GLY A 110 6.80 -27.42 -19.06
C GLY A 110 5.46 -28.02 -18.65
N LEU A 111 5.42 -29.11 -17.87
CA LEU A 111 4.19 -29.87 -17.64
C LEU A 111 3.25 -29.24 -16.60
N ALA A 112 3.72 -28.30 -15.78
CA ALA A 112 2.92 -27.66 -14.71
C ALA A 112 2.94 -26.13 -14.84
N TYR A 113 3.40 -25.40 -13.82
CA TYR A 113 3.29 -23.93 -13.80
C TYR A 113 4.40 -23.24 -14.59
N PHE A 114 5.55 -23.91 -14.74
CA PHE A 114 6.69 -23.40 -15.47
C PHE A 114 6.72 -23.89 -16.91
N VAL A 115 7.09 -23.02 -17.84
CA VAL A 115 7.33 -23.35 -19.26
C VAL A 115 8.64 -24.14 -19.40
N ASP A 116 8.73 -25.01 -20.41
CA ASP A 116 9.95 -25.74 -20.73
C ASP A 116 11.11 -24.79 -21.03
N THR A 117 12.24 -24.99 -20.34
CA THR A 117 13.43 -24.13 -20.43
C THR A 117 14.00 -24.04 -21.85
N GLN A 118 13.99 -25.13 -22.62
CA GLN A 118 14.53 -25.11 -23.99
C GLN A 118 13.61 -24.39 -24.95
N THR A 119 12.29 -24.59 -24.80
CA THR A 119 11.24 -23.89 -25.53
C THR A 119 11.29 -22.41 -25.22
N PHE A 120 11.41 -22.04 -23.95
CA PHE A 120 11.60 -20.67 -23.51
C PHE A 120 12.90 -20.07 -24.06
N HIS A 121 14.03 -20.78 -24.00
CA HIS A 121 15.28 -20.30 -24.60
C HIS A 121 15.23 -20.19 -26.13
N LYS A 122 14.48 -21.06 -26.82
CA LYS A 122 14.27 -20.98 -28.27
C LYS A 122 13.40 -19.77 -28.62
N HIS A 123 12.33 -19.56 -27.85
CA HIS A 123 11.53 -18.35 -27.92
C HIS A 123 12.42 -17.11 -27.70
N LEU A 124 13.30 -17.13 -26.68
CA LEU A 124 14.30 -16.09 -26.44
C LEU A 124 15.35 -15.91 -27.56
N LYS A 125 15.55 -16.91 -28.44
CA LYS A 125 16.44 -16.79 -29.61
C LYS A 125 15.75 -16.16 -30.82
N ASP A 126 14.41 -16.20 -30.86
CA ASP A 126 13.62 -15.47 -31.85
C ASP A 126 13.58 -13.96 -31.57
N PHE A 127 14.13 -13.56 -30.41
CA PHE A 127 14.43 -12.17 -30.04
C PHE A 127 15.93 -11.90 -30.12
N ASP A 128 16.28 -10.70 -30.59
CA ASP A 128 17.67 -10.26 -30.64
C ASP A 128 18.23 -10.20 -29.21
N LYS A 129 19.17 -11.09 -28.89
CA LYS A 129 19.96 -10.98 -27.67
C LYS A 129 21.00 -9.90 -27.88
N PHE A 130 20.88 -8.82 -27.11
CA PHE A 130 21.87 -7.76 -27.09
C PHE A 130 22.70 -7.91 -25.81
N ASP A 131 23.88 -8.52 -25.93
CA ASP A 131 24.82 -8.59 -24.80
C ASP A 131 25.43 -7.20 -24.57
N LEU A 132 25.22 -6.66 -23.38
CA LEU A 132 25.86 -5.41 -22.95
C LEU A 132 27.33 -5.68 -22.67
N CYS A 133 28.23 -4.86 -23.24
CA CYS A 133 29.63 -4.93 -22.89
C CYS A 133 29.82 -4.50 -21.41
N VAL A 134 30.93 -4.94 -20.79
CA VAL A 134 31.25 -4.61 -19.39
C VAL A 134 31.23 -3.08 -19.21
N GLY A 135 30.24 -2.60 -18.45
CA GLY A 135 30.02 -1.17 -18.19
C GLY A 135 28.71 -0.59 -18.72
N GLU A 136 27.81 -1.39 -19.31
CA GLU A 136 26.46 -1.00 -19.77
C GLU A 136 26.37 0.43 -20.34
N THR A 137 26.98 0.67 -21.50
CA THR A 137 26.94 2.01 -22.09
C THR A 137 25.51 2.37 -22.51
N GLN A 138 25.08 3.62 -22.30
CA GLN A 138 23.71 4.04 -22.61
C GLN A 138 23.36 3.84 -24.10
N VAL A 139 24.34 4.00 -24.99
CA VAL A 139 24.21 3.81 -26.45
C VAL A 139 23.82 2.37 -26.82
N GLU A 140 24.42 1.39 -26.14
CA GLU A 140 24.13 -0.04 -26.32
C GLU A 140 22.70 -0.38 -25.87
N MET A 141 22.29 0.15 -24.72
CA MET A 141 20.92 0.02 -24.23
C MET A 141 19.89 0.70 -25.14
N ASP A 142 20.19 1.90 -25.65
CA ASP A 142 19.33 2.61 -26.58
C ASP A 142 19.10 1.78 -27.86
N TYR A 143 20.17 1.22 -28.42
CA TYR A 143 20.09 0.39 -29.62
C TYR A 143 19.24 -0.88 -29.38
N GLY A 144 19.51 -1.62 -28.30
CA GLY A 144 18.73 -2.81 -27.94
C GLY A 144 17.26 -2.50 -27.69
N TYR A 145 16.97 -1.42 -26.96
CA TYR A 145 15.62 -0.95 -26.71
C TYR A 145 14.87 -0.56 -27.99
N LEU A 146 15.49 0.25 -28.86
CA LEU A 146 14.84 0.72 -30.09
C LEU A 146 14.59 -0.41 -31.09
N MET A 147 15.50 -1.38 -31.17
CA MET A 147 15.31 -2.61 -31.95
C MET A 147 14.12 -3.43 -31.44
N ALA A 148 14.01 -3.60 -30.12
CA ALA A 148 12.87 -4.28 -29.50
C ALA A 148 11.55 -3.55 -29.81
N VAL A 149 11.48 -2.23 -29.59
CA VAL A 149 10.28 -1.43 -29.88
C VAL A 149 9.88 -1.51 -31.35
N LYS A 150 10.85 -1.48 -32.27
CA LYS A 150 10.59 -1.58 -33.72
C LYS A 150 10.05 -2.96 -34.11
N ARG A 151 10.54 -4.03 -33.47
CA ARG A 151 10.09 -5.41 -33.69
C ARG A 151 8.66 -5.64 -33.20
N PHE A 152 8.28 -5.02 -32.08
CA PHE A 152 6.94 -5.08 -31.49
C PHE A 152 6.05 -3.89 -31.85
N ALA A 153 6.28 -3.28 -33.01
CA ALA A 153 5.46 -2.17 -33.50
C ALA A 153 3.99 -2.63 -33.64
N GLY A 154 3.12 -2.16 -32.74
CA GLY A 154 1.70 -2.52 -32.70
C GLY A 154 1.16 -2.89 -31.32
N VAL A 155 2.03 -3.16 -30.33
CA VAL A 155 1.59 -3.40 -28.94
C VAL A 155 1.07 -2.10 -28.32
N PRO A 156 -0.11 -2.08 -27.68
CA PRO A 156 -0.71 -0.84 -27.16
C PRO A 156 0.00 -0.28 -25.91
N HIS A 157 0.67 -1.14 -25.15
CA HIS A 157 1.36 -0.80 -23.90
C HIS A 157 2.72 -1.49 -23.79
N LEU A 158 3.76 -0.73 -23.46
CA LEU A 158 5.11 -1.26 -23.26
C LEU A 158 5.61 -0.90 -21.86
N VAL A 159 5.91 -1.93 -21.07
CA VAL A 159 6.56 -1.80 -19.76
C VAL A 159 8.04 -2.18 -19.92
N THR A 160 8.94 -1.33 -19.43
CA THR A 160 10.39 -1.53 -19.56
C THR A 160 11.03 -1.43 -18.19
N SER A 161 11.59 -2.54 -17.70
CA SER A 161 12.36 -2.56 -16.45
C SER A 161 13.87 -2.51 -16.73
N TYR A 162 14.59 -1.66 -16.02
CA TYR A 162 16.05 -1.53 -16.11
C TYR A 162 16.61 -0.94 -14.81
N ASP A 163 17.81 -1.36 -14.39
CA ASP A 163 18.38 -0.98 -13.08
C ASP A 163 18.54 0.54 -12.94
N ILE A 164 18.94 1.24 -14.00
CA ILE A 164 19.01 2.71 -14.03
C ILE A 164 17.91 3.34 -14.88
N ALA A 165 16.75 2.67 -15.03
CA ALA A 165 15.63 3.17 -15.84
C ALA A 165 15.23 4.61 -15.48
N CYS A 166 15.28 4.98 -14.20
CA CYS A 166 14.93 6.31 -13.73
C CYS A 166 15.87 7.42 -14.21
N GLN A 167 17.12 7.09 -14.56
CA GLN A 167 18.09 8.03 -15.12
C GLN A 167 18.07 7.95 -16.65
N TRP A 168 18.12 6.74 -17.19
CA TRP A 168 18.20 6.48 -18.62
C TRP A 168 16.95 6.97 -19.39
N SER A 169 15.74 6.71 -18.87
CA SER A 169 14.49 7.07 -19.56
C SER A 169 14.26 8.58 -19.71
N ILE A 170 14.88 9.39 -18.84
CA ILE A 170 14.80 10.86 -18.89
C ILE A 170 15.48 11.36 -20.16
N ASN A 171 16.68 10.85 -20.46
CA ASN A 171 17.51 11.32 -21.57
C ASN A 171 17.27 10.53 -22.87
N LEU A 172 16.50 9.43 -22.81
CA LEU A 172 16.24 8.58 -23.96
C LEU A 172 15.67 9.33 -25.18
N LYS A 173 14.82 10.34 -24.97
CA LYS A 173 14.30 11.16 -26.08
C LYS A 173 15.41 11.91 -26.82
N GLU A 174 16.38 12.45 -26.08
CA GLU A 174 17.52 13.16 -26.65
C GLU A 174 18.47 12.17 -27.34
N HIS A 175 18.68 10.99 -26.74
CA HIS A 175 19.48 9.94 -27.33
C HIS A 175 18.89 9.42 -28.64
N ILE A 176 17.57 9.24 -28.71
CA ILE A 176 16.86 8.81 -29.93
C ILE A 176 17.16 9.75 -31.11
N ASN A 177 17.25 11.06 -30.85
CA ASN A 177 17.54 12.07 -31.89
C ASN A 177 18.97 11.98 -32.46
N ILE A 178 19.89 11.28 -31.79
CA ILE A 178 21.25 11.03 -32.28
C ILE A 178 21.23 9.95 -33.37
N TYR A 179 20.28 9.01 -33.29
CA TYR A 179 20.10 7.97 -34.30
C TYR A 179 19.29 8.54 -35.48
N GLY A 180 19.66 8.17 -36.71
CA GLY A 180 18.92 8.61 -37.90
C GLY A 180 17.50 8.03 -37.98
N ASP A 181 16.67 8.60 -38.85
CA ASP A 181 15.23 8.29 -39.01
C ASP A 181 14.88 6.79 -39.07
N PHE A 182 15.82 5.94 -39.49
CA PHE A 182 15.66 4.48 -39.54
C PHE A 182 15.47 3.81 -38.15
N MET A 183 15.80 4.51 -37.06
CA MET A 183 15.74 4.07 -35.65
C MET A 183 14.70 4.83 -34.81
N HIS A 184 13.72 5.49 -35.45
CA HIS A 184 12.63 6.20 -34.77
C HIS A 184 11.30 5.43 -34.85
N PRO A 185 11.11 4.32 -34.12
CA PRO A 185 9.82 3.64 -34.11
C PRO A 185 8.77 4.48 -33.38
N LYS A 186 7.49 4.36 -33.79
CA LYS A 186 6.37 4.89 -32.99
C LYS A 186 6.28 4.11 -31.69
N ILE A 187 6.62 4.76 -30.58
CA ILE A 187 6.69 4.08 -29.29
C ILE A 187 5.33 4.19 -28.59
N PRO A 188 4.69 3.08 -28.19
CA PRO A 188 3.38 3.08 -27.53
C PRO A 188 3.42 3.72 -26.13
N LYS A 189 2.28 3.78 -25.42
CA LYS A 189 2.24 4.26 -24.02
C LYS A 189 3.26 3.49 -23.18
N LYS A 190 4.16 4.22 -22.51
CA LYS A 190 5.34 3.65 -21.85
C LYS A 190 5.25 3.71 -20.33
N VAL A 191 5.72 2.66 -19.68
CA VAL A 191 6.00 2.64 -18.24
C VAL A 191 7.44 2.17 -18.06
N TYR A 192 8.27 2.96 -17.38
CA TYR A 192 9.63 2.57 -17.04
C TYR A 192 9.69 2.21 -15.57
N LEU A 193 10.36 1.10 -15.24
CA LEU A 193 10.44 0.56 -13.89
C LEU A 193 11.90 0.26 -13.52
N VAL A 194 12.21 0.38 -12.24
CA VAL A 194 13.48 -0.05 -11.65
C VAL A 194 13.23 -1.35 -10.89
N LEU A 195 14.11 -2.32 -11.10
CA LEU A 195 14.04 -3.65 -10.47
C LEU A 195 14.07 -3.52 -8.94
N LYS A 196 13.20 -4.26 -8.25
CA LYS A 196 12.93 -4.10 -6.82
C LYS A 196 14.16 -4.33 -5.92
N PHE A 197 15.12 -5.16 -6.33
CA PHE A 197 16.37 -5.34 -5.58
C PHE A 197 17.29 -4.10 -5.64
N HIS A 198 17.30 -3.40 -6.77
CA HIS A 198 18.09 -2.19 -6.98
C HIS A 198 17.38 -0.93 -6.52
N LEU A 199 16.04 -0.92 -6.52
CA LEU A 199 15.20 0.23 -6.17
C LEU A 199 15.57 0.93 -4.84
N PRO A 200 15.89 0.22 -3.72
CA PRO A 200 16.32 0.86 -2.48
C PRO A 200 17.61 1.69 -2.60
N GLY A 201 18.44 1.41 -3.61
CA GLY A 201 19.65 2.16 -3.93
C GLY A 201 19.41 3.51 -4.62
N HIS A 202 18.17 3.79 -5.05
CA HIS A 202 17.79 5.04 -5.72
C HIS A 202 17.18 6.05 -4.74
N ILE A 203 17.08 7.32 -5.14
CA ILE A 203 16.43 8.38 -4.34
C ILE A 203 14.93 8.11 -4.14
N LYS A 204 14.35 8.65 -3.06
CA LYS A 204 12.94 8.41 -2.68
C LYS A 204 11.94 8.68 -3.81
N ASP A 205 12.11 9.76 -4.56
CA ASP A 205 11.23 10.10 -5.69
C ASP A 205 11.22 9.00 -6.77
N CYS A 206 12.36 8.31 -6.97
CA CYS A 206 12.44 7.16 -7.88
C CYS A 206 11.79 5.90 -7.29
N GLN A 207 11.88 5.70 -5.97
CA GLN A 207 11.24 4.59 -5.26
C GLN A 207 9.72 4.67 -5.28
N GLU A 208 9.13 5.82 -5.61
CA GLU A 208 7.69 5.98 -5.78
C GLU A 208 7.30 5.86 -7.26
N LYS A 209 8.01 6.57 -8.15
CA LYS A 209 7.66 6.68 -9.58
C LYS A 209 8.02 5.46 -10.43
N TYR A 210 9.08 4.73 -10.07
CA TYR A 210 9.62 3.61 -10.87
C TYR A 210 9.48 2.27 -10.14
N CYS A 211 8.65 2.20 -9.10
CA CYS A 211 8.53 1.00 -8.28
C CYS A 211 7.66 -0.07 -8.93
N MET A 212 8.27 -1.23 -9.13
CA MET A 212 7.60 -2.40 -9.68
C MET A 212 6.44 -2.91 -8.80
N SER A 213 6.49 -2.69 -7.49
CA SER A 213 5.45 -3.17 -6.54
C SER A 213 4.09 -2.51 -6.73
N PHE A 214 4.02 -1.32 -7.34
CA PHE A 214 2.75 -0.68 -7.67
C PHE A 214 2.17 -1.17 -9.00
N HIS A 215 2.94 -1.96 -9.78
CA HIS A 215 2.59 -2.32 -11.15
C HIS A 215 2.62 -3.83 -11.45
N THR A 216 3.35 -4.68 -10.71
CA THR A 216 3.29 -6.16 -10.77
C THR A 216 4.01 -6.80 -9.56
N HIS A 217 3.44 -7.86 -8.96
CA HIS A 217 4.03 -8.60 -7.84
C HIS A 217 5.04 -9.68 -8.27
N GLY A 218 6.29 -9.64 -7.78
CA GLY A 218 7.21 -10.79 -7.78
C GLY A 218 8.67 -10.45 -7.45
N ASP A 219 9.26 -11.13 -6.45
CA ASP A 219 10.67 -11.05 -6.03
C ASP A 219 11.29 -12.45 -5.80
N GLY A 220 12.59 -12.57 -6.12
CA GLY A 220 13.60 -13.27 -5.31
C GLY A 220 13.91 -14.75 -5.62
N PRO A 221 15.14 -15.25 -5.30
CA PRO A 221 15.62 -16.56 -5.74
C PRO A 221 15.15 -17.69 -4.80
N TRP A 222 14.41 -18.64 -5.39
CA TRP A 222 13.71 -19.75 -4.74
C TRP A 222 14.14 -21.09 -5.38
N PRO A 223 13.87 -22.26 -4.74
CA PRO A 223 14.46 -23.54 -5.12
C PRO A 223 14.01 -24.04 -6.49
N LEU A 224 14.63 -25.14 -6.96
CA LEU A 224 14.35 -25.82 -8.22
C LEU A 224 12.89 -25.70 -8.66
N THR A 225 12.64 -25.33 -9.92
CA THR A 225 11.30 -25.18 -10.53
C THR A 225 10.32 -26.30 -10.19
N GLN A 226 10.82 -27.53 -10.05
CA GLN A 226 10.04 -28.70 -9.68
C GLN A 226 9.50 -28.69 -8.23
N GLU A 227 10.25 -28.16 -7.27
CA GLU A 227 9.78 -28.02 -5.88
C GLU A 227 8.69 -26.95 -5.79
N LEU A 228 8.86 -25.86 -6.55
CA LEU A 228 7.86 -24.80 -6.67
C LEU A 228 6.57 -25.30 -7.33
N ASP A 229 6.64 -26.11 -8.40
CA ASP A 229 5.47 -26.75 -9.02
C ASP A 229 4.65 -27.54 -7.98
N GLN A 230 5.33 -28.26 -7.08
CA GLN A 230 4.67 -29.03 -6.02
C GLN A 230 4.01 -28.12 -4.98
N HIS A 231 4.69 -27.07 -4.55
CA HIS A 231 4.17 -26.11 -3.57
C HIS A 231 2.96 -25.36 -4.13
N PHE A 232 3.04 -24.90 -5.38
CA PHE A 232 1.93 -24.22 -6.05
C PHE A 232 0.74 -25.16 -6.25
N GLY A 233 0.98 -26.41 -6.65
CA GLY A 233 -0.07 -27.43 -6.78
C GLY A 233 -0.80 -27.71 -5.48
N ASP A 234 -0.06 -27.88 -4.37
CA ASP A 234 -0.66 -28.12 -3.05
C ASP A 234 -1.43 -26.89 -2.56
N PHE A 235 -0.86 -25.69 -2.70
CA PHE A 235 -1.51 -24.45 -2.31
C PHE A 235 -2.80 -24.20 -3.10
N ASN A 236 -2.77 -24.35 -4.42
CA ASN A 236 -3.94 -24.19 -5.27
C ASN A 236 -5.02 -25.24 -4.96
N TRP A 237 -4.63 -26.49 -4.68
CA TRP A 237 -5.58 -27.52 -4.29
C TRP A 237 -6.23 -27.23 -2.93
N GLN A 238 -5.45 -26.79 -1.94
CA GLN A 238 -5.99 -26.37 -0.64
C GLN A 238 -6.96 -25.20 -0.79
N LYS A 239 -6.62 -24.22 -1.63
CA LYS A 239 -7.53 -23.12 -1.98
C LYS A 239 -8.84 -23.63 -2.59
N ASN A 240 -8.76 -24.53 -3.56
CA ASN A 240 -9.95 -25.12 -4.19
C ASN A 240 -10.85 -25.86 -3.19
N VAL A 241 -10.26 -26.60 -2.23
CA VAL A 241 -11.00 -27.32 -1.19
C VAL A 241 -11.59 -26.36 -0.14
N SER A 242 -10.96 -25.23 0.13
CA SER A 242 -11.42 -24.25 1.13
C SER A 242 -12.35 -23.17 0.55
N GLN A 243 -12.54 -23.12 -0.77
CA GLN A 243 -13.33 -22.07 -1.43
C GLN A 243 -14.77 -22.00 -0.90
N GLY A 244 -15.44 -23.15 -0.71
CA GLY A 244 -16.79 -23.18 -0.15
C GLY A 244 -16.93 -22.49 1.20
N ASP A 245 -15.97 -22.66 2.11
CA ASP A 245 -15.97 -22.02 3.42
C ASP A 245 -15.51 -20.55 3.35
N THR A 246 -14.48 -20.28 2.54
CA THR A 246 -13.87 -18.96 2.44
C THR A 246 -14.85 -17.95 1.85
N LEU A 247 -15.51 -18.31 0.75
CA LEU A 247 -16.50 -17.45 0.07
C LEU A 247 -17.75 -17.29 0.96
N LEU A 248 -18.15 -18.31 1.72
CA LEU A 248 -19.31 -18.23 2.63
C LEU A 248 -19.05 -17.26 3.78
N CYS A 249 -17.86 -17.32 4.40
CA CYS A 249 -17.46 -16.37 5.43
C CYS A 249 -17.47 -14.93 4.89
N LYS A 250 -16.95 -14.71 3.68
CA LYS A 250 -16.97 -13.39 3.05
C LYS A 250 -18.38 -12.85 2.85
N ILE A 251 -19.33 -13.66 2.35
CA ILE A 251 -20.72 -13.21 2.17
C ILE A 251 -21.37 -12.88 3.52
N LYS A 252 -21.20 -13.74 4.52
CA LYS A 252 -21.74 -13.49 5.87
C LYS A 252 -21.21 -12.20 6.48
N ASP A 253 -19.93 -11.90 6.24
CA ASP A 253 -19.32 -10.66 6.71
C ASP A 253 -19.78 -9.46 5.88
N ALA A 254 -19.88 -9.59 4.57
CA ALA A 254 -20.22 -8.48 3.67
C ALA A 254 -21.68 -8.02 3.82
N MET A 255 -22.60 -8.93 4.13
CA MET A 255 -24.03 -8.62 4.22
C MET A 255 -24.40 -7.54 5.25
N PRO A 256 -24.05 -7.65 6.55
CA PRO A 256 -24.33 -6.59 7.53
C PRO A 256 -23.62 -5.28 7.19
N LYS A 257 -22.37 -5.39 6.71
CA LYS A 257 -21.53 -4.24 6.36
C LYS A 257 -22.07 -3.46 5.16
N ALA A 258 -22.81 -4.12 4.26
CA ALA A 258 -23.48 -3.46 3.15
C ALA A 258 -24.44 -2.38 3.66
N SER A 259 -25.30 -2.75 4.61
CA SER A 259 -26.26 -1.83 5.23
C SER A 259 -25.55 -0.71 5.98
N ASP A 260 -24.59 -1.05 6.84
CA ASP A 260 -23.84 -0.04 7.62
C ASP A 260 -23.10 0.96 6.73
N HIS A 261 -22.53 0.50 5.62
CA HIS A 261 -21.83 1.36 4.67
C HIS A 261 -22.78 2.22 3.83
N GLU A 262 -23.95 1.68 3.46
CA GLU A 262 -25.00 2.42 2.76
C GLU A 262 -25.54 3.55 3.65
N ASP A 263 -25.86 3.27 4.92
CA ASP A 263 -26.30 4.28 5.89
C ASP A 263 -25.23 5.36 6.13
N GLN A 264 -23.96 4.95 6.28
CA GLN A 264 -22.84 5.88 6.42
C GLN A 264 -22.66 6.74 5.18
N PHE A 265 -22.84 6.16 3.99
CA PHE A 265 -22.75 6.87 2.72
C PHE A 265 -23.88 7.88 2.55
N GLU A 266 -25.12 7.50 2.86
CA GLU A 266 -26.26 8.40 2.82
C GLU A 266 -26.08 9.56 3.80
N HIS A 267 -25.69 9.27 5.04
CA HIS A 267 -25.43 10.29 6.06
C HIS A 267 -24.30 11.24 5.65
N PHE A 268 -23.21 10.70 5.11
CA PHE A 268 -22.11 11.51 4.59
C PHE A 268 -22.54 12.38 3.41
N THR A 269 -23.27 11.80 2.44
CA THR A 269 -23.77 12.52 1.27
C THR A 269 -24.73 13.64 1.66
N ALA A 270 -25.62 13.40 2.62
CA ALA A 270 -26.54 14.39 3.16
C ALA A 270 -25.83 15.55 3.90
N SER A 271 -24.60 15.33 4.38
CA SER A 271 -23.80 16.37 5.04
C SER A 271 -23.09 17.32 4.07
N LEU A 272 -23.09 17.01 2.76
CA LEU A 272 -22.42 17.79 1.72
C LEU A 272 -23.43 18.66 0.95
N PRO A 273 -23.00 19.82 0.39
CA PRO A 273 -23.86 20.61 -0.49
C PRO A 273 -24.25 19.81 -1.75
N GLU A 274 -25.55 19.72 -2.05
CA GLU A 274 -26.07 18.97 -3.22
C GLU A 274 -25.41 19.36 -4.55
N THR A 275 -25.04 20.64 -4.69
CA THR A 275 -24.36 21.16 -5.88
C THR A 275 -22.96 20.56 -6.06
N ASP A 276 -22.26 20.33 -4.95
CA ASP A 276 -20.90 19.79 -4.96
C ASP A 276 -20.93 18.28 -5.17
N VAL A 277 -21.90 17.58 -4.56
CA VAL A 277 -22.15 16.15 -4.81
C VAL A 277 -22.44 15.92 -6.30
N ALA A 278 -23.42 16.62 -6.88
CA ALA A 278 -23.78 16.45 -8.29
C ALA A 278 -22.62 16.75 -9.25
N LYS A 279 -21.81 17.78 -8.94
CA LYS A 279 -20.62 18.11 -9.71
C LYS A 279 -19.58 16.99 -9.64
N TRP A 280 -19.31 16.47 -8.44
CA TRP A 280 -18.30 15.45 -8.22
C TRP A 280 -18.71 14.09 -8.81
N THR A 281 -19.97 13.67 -8.64
CA THR A 281 -20.54 12.47 -9.30
C THR A 281 -20.31 12.51 -10.81
N LYS A 282 -20.64 13.63 -11.46
CA LYS A 282 -20.42 13.80 -12.91
C LYS A 282 -18.94 13.74 -13.32
N MET A 283 -18.04 14.20 -12.45
CA MET A 283 -16.59 14.10 -12.69
C MET A 283 -16.10 12.65 -12.57
N VAL A 284 -16.60 11.90 -11.57
CA VAL A 284 -16.29 10.47 -11.37
C VAL A 284 -16.79 9.64 -12.53
N GLU A 285 -18.09 9.69 -12.85
CA GLU A 285 -18.69 8.97 -13.98
C GLU A 285 -17.99 9.32 -15.31
N GLY A 286 -17.69 10.61 -15.51
CA GLY A 286 -16.99 11.09 -16.69
C GLY A 286 -15.58 10.51 -16.83
N TRP A 287 -14.87 10.31 -15.71
CA TRP A 287 -13.51 9.77 -15.64
C TRP A 287 -13.49 8.24 -15.71
N GLU A 288 -14.47 7.55 -15.15
CA GLU A 288 -14.62 6.09 -15.25
C GLU A 288 -14.85 5.65 -16.71
N VAL A 289 -15.62 6.44 -17.47
CA VAL A 289 -15.84 6.22 -18.91
C VAL A 289 -14.60 6.59 -19.74
N ASP A 290 -13.85 7.62 -19.36
CA ASP A 290 -12.65 8.06 -20.06
C ASP A 290 -11.55 8.52 -19.09
N ARG A 291 -10.59 7.62 -18.85
CA ARG A 291 -9.47 7.84 -17.92
C ARG A 291 -8.49 8.95 -18.36
N ASN A 292 -8.64 9.53 -19.55
CA ASN A 292 -7.84 10.68 -19.97
C ASN A 292 -8.40 12.01 -19.46
N LYS A 293 -9.61 12.03 -18.87
CA LYS A 293 -10.16 13.22 -18.22
C LYS A 293 -9.44 13.51 -16.90
N PRO A 294 -9.57 14.75 -16.35
CA PRO A 294 -8.97 15.10 -15.07
C PRO A 294 -9.38 14.12 -13.97
N ASN A 295 -8.40 13.55 -13.27
CA ASN A 295 -8.65 12.59 -12.20
C ASN A 295 -9.37 13.29 -11.02
N PRO A 296 -10.63 12.92 -10.70
CA PRO A 296 -11.41 13.55 -9.64
C PRO A 296 -10.88 13.25 -8.23
N PHE A 297 -10.05 12.20 -8.10
CA PHE A 297 -9.39 11.79 -6.86
C PHE A 297 -8.02 12.46 -6.67
N ALA A 298 -7.52 13.20 -7.67
CA ALA A 298 -6.31 13.98 -7.51
C ALA A 298 -6.56 15.13 -6.54
N GLN A 299 -5.75 15.24 -5.50
CA GLN A 299 -5.83 16.30 -4.51
C GLN A 299 -5.60 17.66 -5.19
N THR A 300 -6.68 18.39 -5.45
CA THR A 300 -6.68 19.67 -6.18
C THR A 300 -6.56 20.88 -5.26
N VAL A 301 -6.94 20.73 -4.00
CA VAL A 301 -6.85 21.82 -3.01
C VAL A 301 -5.46 21.78 -2.39
N ALA A 302 -4.63 22.76 -2.74
CA ALA A 302 -3.48 23.12 -1.94
C ALA A 302 -4.01 23.38 -0.51
N SER A 303 -3.68 22.49 0.42
CA SER A 303 -3.89 22.74 1.84
C SER A 303 -3.41 24.16 2.13
N LYS A 304 -4.22 24.97 2.82
CA LYS A 304 -3.86 26.35 3.18
C LYS A 304 -2.70 26.28 4.18
N THR A 305 -1.49 26.07 3.66
CA THR A 305 -0.28 25.97 4.46
C THR A 305 0.01 27.33 5.09
N GLU A 306 0.65 27.32 6.25
CA GLU A 306 1.17 28.53 6.87
C GLU A 306 2.01 29.36 5.90
N ALA A 307 2.84 28.73 5.07
CA ALA A 307 3.62 29.42 4.03
C ALA A 307 2.73 30.13 2.98
N ALA A 308 1.64 29.48 2.55
CA ALA A 308 0.68 30.11 1.63
C ALA A 308 -0.07 31.28 2.28
N MET A 309 -0.39 31.18 3.58
CA MET A 309 -1.00 32.28 4.33
C MET A 309 -0.03 33.46 4.51
N CYS A 310 1.25 33.19 4.84
CA CYS A 310 2.29 34.21 4.90
C CYS A 310 2.46 34.92 3.55
N LEU A 311 2.44 34.18 2.43
CA LEU A 311 2.49 34.76 1.09
C LEU A 311 1.26 35.64 0.81
N GLN A 312 0.07 35.22 1.26
CA GLN A 312 -1.14 36.00 1.09
C GLN A 312 -1.07 37.32 1.87
N LEU A 313 -0.66 37.27 3.14
CA LEU A 313 -0.49 38.47 3.97
C LEU A 313 0.56 39.43 3.37
N ALA A 314 1.67 38.91 2.87
CA ALA A 314 2.69 39.73 2.21
C ALA A 314 2.19 40.39 0.91
N ARG A 315 1.33 39.70 0.15
CA ARG A 315 0.69 40.28 -1.04
C ARG A 315 -0.30 41.38 -0.69
N GLU A 316 -1.05 41.19 0.40
CA GLU A 316 -1.97 42.21 0.92
C GLU A 316 -1.20 43.46 1.37
N ASP A 317 -0.05 43.31 2.04
CA ASP A 317 0.80 44.46 2.40
C ASP A 317 1.25 45.26 1.18
N VAL A 318 1.72 44.59 0.12
CA VAL A 318 2.07 45.26 -1.15
C VAL A 318 0.86 45.98 -1.75
N GLN A 319 -0.34 45.40 -1.64
CA GLN A 319 -1.56 46.00 -2.16
C GLN A 319 -2.00 47.22 -1.33
N ASP A 320 -1.85 47.17 -0.02
CA ASP A 320 -2.15 48.27 0.90
C ASP A 320 -1.16 49.44 0.70
N GLU A 321 0.13 49.14 0.46
CA GLU A 321 1.16 50.11 0.05
C GLU A 321 0.78 50.80 -1.27
N ILE A 322 0.40 50.04 -2.31
CA ILE A 322 -0.02 50.57 -3.62
C ILE A 322 -1.28 51.44 -3.49
N ALA A 323 -2.22 51.04 -2.61
CA ALA A 323 -3.47 51.74 -2.39
C ALA A 323 -3.34 52.98 -1.48
N GLY A 324 -2.16 53.21 -0.88
CA GLY A 324 -1.95 54.28 0.09
C GLY A 324 -2.72 54.10 1.40
N LEU A 325 -3.09 52.85 1.72
CA LEU A 325 -3.85 52.48 2.92
C LEU A 325 -2.95 52.10 4.10
N ASP A 326 -1.63 52.02 3.88
CA ASP A 326 -0.65 51.51 4.85
C ASP A 326 -0.27 52.50 5.97
N GLY A 327 -0.94 53.66 6.06
CA GLY A 327 -0.60 54.72 7.01
C GLY A 327 0.84 55.23 6.85
N ASP A 328 1.35 55.96 7.85
CA ASP A 328 2.78 56.30 7.92
C ASP A 328 3.56 55.04 8.33
N MET A 329 4.33 54.46 7.41
CA MET A 329 5.22 53.31 7.66
C MET A 329 6.28 53.65 8.73
N LEU A 330 5.99 53.29 9.99
CA LEU A 330 6.87 53.56 11.14
C LEU A 330 8.16 52.72 11.15
N HIS A 331 8.20 51.62 10.38
CA HIS A 331 9.36 50.72 10.24
C HIS A 331 9.37 50.04 8.86
N THR A 332 10.53 49.54 8.42
CA THR A 332 10.69 48.76 7.17
C THR A 332 9.98 47.40 7.15
N THR A 333 9.35 46.99 8.25
CA THR A 333 8.67 45.71 8.40
C THR A 333 7.21 46.00 8.65
N SER A 334 6.31 45.49 7.80
CA SER A 334 4.87 45.68 7.94
C SER A 334 4.31 45.02 9.22
N PRO A 335 3.15 45.48 9.73
CA PRO A 335 2.45 44.86 10.85
C PRO A 335 2.16 43.37 10.63
N LYS A 336 1.71 42.96 9.44
CA LYS A 336 1.38 41.54 9.14
C LYS A 336 2.64 40.68 9.06
N SER A 337 3.73 41.20 8.49
CA SER A 337 5.04 40.52 8.48
C SER A 337 5.61 40.34 9.89
N MET A 338 5.44 41.33 10.78
CA MET A 338 5.84 41.24 12.18
C MET A 338 5.12 40.09 12.90
N ILE A 339 3.80 39.94 12.71
CA ILE A 339 3.02 38.83 13.29
C ILE A 339 3.47 37.48 12.72
N SER A 340 3.70 37.38 11.41
CA SER A 340 4.22 36.17 10.77
C SER A 340 5.56 35.73 11.38
N GLN A 341 6.49 36.68 11.58
CA GLN A 341 7.78 36.41 12.24
C GLN A 341 7.60 35.97 13.70
N GLY A 342 6.67 36.59 14.43
CA GLY A 342 6.37 36.24 15.82
C GLY A 342 5.85 34.80 15.97
N ILE A 343 4.98 34.36 15.07
CA ILE A 343 4.45 32.98 15.04
C ILE A 343 5.54 31.95 14.69
N GLN A 344 6.46 32.29 13.77
CA GLN A 344 7.63 31.44 13.48
C GLN A 344 8.58 31.34 14.67
N LEU A 345 8.79 32.44 15.41
CA LEU A 345 9.58 32.45 16.63
C LEU A 345 8.96 31.58 17.72
N GLU A 346 7.64 31.65 17.91
CA GLU A 346 6.93 30.79 18.86
C GLU A 346 7.12 29.31 18.50
N SER A 347 6.94 28.96 17.23
CA SER A 347 7.17 27.59 16.74
C SER A 347 8.61 27.12 17.02
N ALA A 348 9.59 28.02 16.90
CA ALA A 348 10.99 27.75 17.23
C ALA A 348 11.26 27.62 18.74
N GLN A 349 10.51 28.33 19.60
CA GLN A 349 10.58 28.18 21.06
C GLN A 349 9.98 26.82 21.51
N VAL A 350 8.81 26.46 20.99
CA VAL A 350 8.10 25.20 21.30
C VAL A 350 8.93 23.97 20.91
N SER A 351 9.58 23.99 19.74
CA SER A 351 10.46 22.90 19.28
C SER A 351 11.63 22.61 20.23
N ARG A 352 11.98 23.52 21.14
CA ARG A 352 13.14 23.42 22.03
C ARG A 352 12.86 23.10 23.48
N LEU A 353 11.66 23.41 23.97
CA LEU A 353 11.22 23.02 25.32
C LEU A 353 11.31 21.50 25.54
N THR A 354 11.46 20.73 24.47
CA THR A 354 11.40 19.26 24.44
C THR A 354 12.76 18.56 24.36
N LYS A 355 13.89 19.29 24.37
CA LYS A 355 15.24 18.70 24.27
C LYS A 355 16.16 19.17 25.40
N GLU A 356 15.87 18.74 26.63
CA GLU A 356 16.89 18.78 27.67
C GLU A 356 17.97 17.71 27.40
N LEU A 357 19.23 18.14 27.37
CA LEU A 357 20.36 17.23 27.20
C LEU A 357 20.51 16.38 28.47
N GLY A 358 20.55 15.06 28.30
CA GLY A 358 20.79 14.14 29.41
C GLY A 358 22.17 14.34 30.06
N ALA A 359 22.33 13.89 31.30
CA ALA A 359 23.54 14.08 32.11
C ALA A 359 24.85 13.62 31.42
N HIS A 360 24.77 12.66 30.50
CA HIS A 360 25.90 12.10 29.76
C HIS A 360 26.14 12.72 28.37
N SER A 361 25.51 13.85 28.06
CA SER A 361 25.68 14.53 26.76
C SER A 361 27.08 15.10 26.62
N THR A 362 27.67 14.97 25.42
CA THR A 362 29.05 15.42 25.14
C THR A 362 29.15 16.95 25.14
N ASP A 363 30.35 17.47 25.42
CA ASP A 363 30.59 18.92 25.42
C ASP A 363 30.26 19.57 24.06
N LEU A 364 30.51 18.86 22.95
CA LEU A 364 30.12 19.31 21.62
C LEU A 364 28.59 19.43 21.47
N GLN A 365 27.82 18.48 22.00
CA GLN A 365 26.35 18.54 21.97
C GLN A 365 25.83 19.69 22.83
N ARG A 366 26.43 19.90 24.01
CA ARG A 366 26.12 21.04 24.90
C ARG A 366 26.41 22.38 24.23
N ALA A 367 27.57 22.52 23.59
CA ALA A 367 27.95 23.70 22.83
C ALA A 367 26.97 23.99 21.69
N GLN A 368 26.60 22.98 20.89
CA GLN A 368 25.63 23.14 19.80
C GLN A 368 24.26 23.60 20.29
N VAL A 369 23.78 23.09 21.43
CA VAL A 369 22.50 23.52 22.02
C VAL A 369 22.60 24.98 22.49
N LEU A 370 23.71 25.34 23.13
CA LEU A 370 23.97 26.71 23.61
C LEU A 370 24.06 27.72 22.46
N GLU A 371 24.83 27.44 21.41
CA GLU A 371 24.94 28.28 20.21
C GLU A 371 23.58 28.51 19.57
N LYS A 372 22.83 27.42 19.40
CA LYS A 372 21.47 27.46 18.90
C LYS A 372 20.58 28.33 19.79
N ALA A 373 20.68 28.23 21.12
CA ALA A 373 19.86 29.02 22.06
C ALA A 373 20.20 30.51 21.99
N ASN A 374 21.49 30.85 21.89
CA ASN A 374 21.96 32.22 21.70
C ASN A 374 21.48 32.81 20.37
N ARG A 375 21.46 32.01 19.29
CA ARG A 375 20.91 32.45 18.00
C ARG A 375 19.43 32.80 18.11
N LEU A 376 18.63 31.93 18.75
CA LEU A 376 17.21 32.20 18.98
C LEU A 376 17.01 33.48 19.80
N ARG A 377 17.78 33.64 20.88
CA ARG A 377 17.72 34.84 21.73
C ARG A 377 17.95 36.12 20.95
N ARG A 378 19.02 36.17 20.13
CA ARG A 378 19.34 37.34 19.32
C ARG A 378 18.22 37.66 18.32
N THR A 379 17.63 36.64 17.69
CA THR A 379 16.52 36.85 16.76
C THR A 379 15.28 37.38 17.48
N VAL A 380 14.95 36.82 18.64
CA VAL A 380 13.84 37.28 19.50
C VAL A 380 14.05 38.74 19.95
N GLU A 381 15.24 39.07 20.46
CA GLU A 381 15.59 40.44 20.88
C GLU A 381 15.53 41.43 19.71
N SER A 382 16.00 41.05 18.52
CA SER A 382 15.87 41.90 17.33
C SER A 382 14.41 42.10 16.88
N TRP A 383 13.57 41.07 17.04
CA TRP A 383 12.16 41.15 16.71
C TRP A 383 11.38 42.01 17.73
N PHE A 384 11.77 42.03 19.01
CA PHE A 384 11.17 42.92 20.01
C PHE A 384 11.28 44.40 19.65
N VAL A 385 12.41 44.82 19.06
CA VAL A 385 12.59 46.21 18.60
C VAL A 385 11.52 46.58 17.56
N VAL A 386 11.23 45.67 16.63
CA VAL A 386 10.19 45.87 15.60
C VAL A 386 8.79 45.83 16.23
N GLN A 387 8.57 44.91 17.17
CA GLN A 387 7.30 44.77 17.87
C GLN A 387 6.95 46.02 18.69
N GLU A 388 7.91 46.66 19.37
CA GLU A 388 7.66 47.87 20.16
C GLU A 388 7.20 49.06 19.32
N VAL A 389 7.51 49.09 18.03
CA VAL A 389 7.02 50.13 17.10
C VAL A 389 5.54 49.92 16.80
N HIS A 390 5.14 48.69 16.49
CA HIS A 390 3.78 48.33 16.08
C HIS A 390 2.83 48.04 17.26
N MET A 391 3.38 47.68 18.42
CA MET A 391 2.66 47.36 19.66
C MET A 391 3.31 48.06 20.87
N PRO A 392 3.22 49.40 20.99
CA PRO A 392 3.96 50.17 22.00
C PRO A 392 3.66 49.77 23.45
N MET A 393 2.47 49.24 23.72
CA MET A 393 2.07 48.75 25.04
C MET A 393 2.92 47.58 25.55
N VAL A 394 3.51 46.78 24.65
CA VAL A 394 4.34 45.61 24.99
C VAL A 394 5.58 46.02 25.79
N ARG A 395 6.13 47.21 25.51
CA ARG A 395 7.31 47.71 26.24
C ARG A 395 7.05 47.85 27.74
N ALA A 396 5.87 48.35 28.12
CA ALA A 396 5.50 48.49 29.52
C ALA A 396 5.36 47.12 30.21
N LEU A 397 4.75 46.14 29.52
CA LEU A 397 4.61 44.77 30.01
C LEU A 397 5.97 44.10 30.23
N ARG A 398 6.90 44.24 29.27
CA ARG A 398 8.28 43.73 29.39
C ARG A 398 9.04 44.35 30.56
N ILE A 399 8.87 45.66 30.79
CA ILE A 399 9.51 46.34 31.92
C ILE A 399 8.97 45.81 33.25
N GLN A 400 7.66 45.57 33.36
CA GLN A 400 7.05 45.01 34.56
C GLN A 400 7.58 43.60 34.85
N ASP A 401 7.67 42.74 33.84
CA ASP A 401 8.15 41.36 34.01
C ASP A 401 9.65 41.28 34.35
N ASN A 402 10.47 42.23 33.85
CA ASN A 402 11.89 42.31 34.17
C ASN A 402 12.20 42.89 35.56
N GLN A 403 11.24 43.54 36.23
CA GLN A 403 11.42 44.06 37.60
C GLN A 403 11.35 42.96 38.68
N GLY A 404 10.88 41.76 38.34
CA GLY A 404 11.01 40.57 39.18
C GLY A 404 12.46 40.09 39.19
N ASN A 405 13.02 39.87 40.38
CA ASN A 405 14.42 39.48 40.65
C ASN A 405 14.77 38.03 40.17
N SER A 406 14.31 37.64 38.98
CA SER A 406 14.47 36.29 38.42
C SER A 406 15.77 36.15 37.64
N PRO A 407 16.43 34.97 37.68
CA PRO A 407 17.55 34.67 36.81
C PRO A 407 17.12 34.85 35.34
N SER A 408 18.04 35.33 34.49
CA SER A 408 17.76 35.60 33.08
C SER A 408 17.01 34.43 32.44
N LEU A 409 15.78 34.66 32.01
CA LEU A 409 14.95 33.59 31.42
C LEU A 409 15.66 32.96 30.21
N PRO A 410 15.57 31.63 30.04
CA PRO A 410 16.06 30.97 28.85
C PRO A 410 15.39 31.53 27.59
N ALA A 411 16.11 31.53 26.46
CA ALA A 411 15.63 32.10 25.19
C ALA A 411 14.27 31.54 24.71
N TYR A 412 13.96 30.29 25.07
CA TYR A 412 12.73 29.59 24.72
C TYR A 412 11.57 29.87 25.67
N SER A 413 11.79 30.61 26.76
CA SER A 413 10.78 31.01 27.75
C SER A 413 10.52 32.51 27.74
N LEU A 414 11.13 33.25 26.80
CA LEU A 414 10.91 34.69 26.66
C LEU A 414 9.49 34.94 26.14
N PRO A 415 8.66 35.73 26.83
CA PRO A 415 7.30 36.03 26.37
C PRO A 415 7.35 36.88 25.09
N LEU A 416 6.69 36.38 24.04
CA LEU A 416 6.60 37.06 22.75
C LEU A 416 5.51 38.14 22.74
N TYR A 417 4.53 38.06 23.64
CA TYR A 417 3.37 38.96 23.70
C TYR A 417 2.69 39.17 22.34
N LEU A 418 2.30 38.08 21.67
CA LEU A 418 1.43 38.17 20.49
C LEU A 418 0.03 38.71 20.88
N PRO A 419 -0.75 39.31 19.96
CA PRO A 419 -2.07 39.86 20.27
C PRO A 419 -2.96 38.92 21.11
N SER A 420 -3.03 37.63 20.79
CA SER A 420 -3.80 36.62 21.54
C SER A 420 -3.43 36.51 23.02
N SER A 421 -2.19 36.83 23.40
CA SER A 421 -1.72 36.80 24.80
C SER A 421 -1.96 38.12 25.55
N ILE A 422 -2.19 39.22 24.83
CA ILE A 422 -2.36 40.56 25.41
C ILE A 422 -3.83 40.98 25.48
N LEU A 423 -4.64 40.61 24.47
CA LEU A 423 -6.05 41.00 24.34
C LEU A 423 -6.90 40.85 25.61
N PRO A 424 -6.69 39.84 26.48
CA PRO A 424 -7.43 39.77 27.76
C PRO A 424 -7.17 40.93 28.72
N VAL A 425 -6.07 41.66 28.57
CA VAL A 425 -5.59 42.69 29.51
C VAL A 425 -5.49 44.07 28.86
N ASN A 426 -5.14 44.16 27.57
CA ASN A 426 -5.05 45.43 26.84
C ASN A 426 -5.66 45.30 25.43
N PRO A 427 -6.33 46.35 24.93
CA PRO A 427 -6.80 46.38 23.55
C PRO A 427 -5.62 46.36 22.57
N CYS A 428 -5.82 45.67 21.44
CA CYS A 428 -4.83 45.55 20.36
C CYS A 428 -5.45 45.97 19.02
N ASP A 429 -4.61 46.34 18.07
CA ASP A 429 -5.05 46.67 16.72
C ASP A 429 -5.78 45.47 16.08
N LYS A 430 -6.95 45.73 15.47
CA LYS A 430 -7.75 44.71 14.79
C LYS A 430 -7.03 44.09 13.61
N THR A 431 -6.17 44.84 12.92
CA THR A 431 -5.36 44.36 11.79
C THR A 431 -4.36 43.30 12.24
N LEU A 432 -3.68 43.54 13.36
CA LEU A 432 -2.75 42.58 13.97
C LEU A 432 -3.48 41.33 14.46
N THR A 433 -4.65 41.53 15.07
CA THR A 433 -5.50 40.46 15.61
C THR A 433 -6.05 39.57 14.48
N CYS A 434 -6.47 40.17 13.36
CA CYS A 434 -6.91 39.46 12.16
C CYS A 434 -5.77 38.68 11.51
N ALA A 435 -4.58 39.29 11.39
CA ALA A 435 -3.39 38.62 10.85
C ALA A 435 -3.00 37.40 11.70
N GLU A 436 -3.00 37.53 13.03
CA GLU A 436 -2.71 36.42 13.94
C GLU A 436 -3.77 35.31 13.81
N SER A 437 -5.06 35.67 13.79
CA SER A 437 -6.17 34.70 13.65
C SER A 437 -6.02 33.84 12.40
N ARG A 438 -5.77 34.47 11.25
CA ARG A 438 -5.59 33.78 9.97
C ARG A 438 -4.39 32.84 9.97
N LEU A 439 -3.28 33.24 10.58
CA LEU A 439 -2.09 32.40 10.71
C LEU A 439 -2.31 31.25 11.70
N CYS A 440 -2.98 31.48 12.83
CA CYS A 440 -3.33 30.42 13.77
C CYS A 440 -4.26 29.37 13.14
N ILE A 441 -5.20 29.77 12.28
CA ILE A 441 -6.01 28.82 11.50
C ILE A 441 -5.11 27.94 10.61
N ALA A 442 -4.17 28.56 9.89
CA ALA A 442 -3.21 27.84 9.05
C ALA A 442 -2.31 26.89 9.86
N GLN A 443 -1.87 27.31 11.05
CA GLN A 443 -1.12 26.47 11.98
C GLN A 443 -1.95 25.26 12.45
N GLY A 444 -3.23 25.46 12.77
CA GLY A 444 -4.15 24.39 13.13
C GLY A 444 -4.24 23.31 12.05
N TYR A 445 -4.33 23.72 10.78
CA TYR A 445 -4.31 22.79 9.64
C TYR A 445 -2.99 22.06 9.47
N ASN A 446 -1.87 22.77 9.57
CA ASN A 446 -0.53 22.17 9.51
C ASN A 446 -0.33 21.15 10.65
N LEU A 447 -0.86 21.41 11.84
CA LEU A 447 -0.77 20.50 12.98
C LEU A 447 -1.63 19.25 12.79
N LEU A 448 -2.85 19.38 12.27
CA LEU A 448 -3.67 18.22 11.89
C LEU A 448 -2.96 17.36 10.83
N HIS A 449 -2.37 17.98 9.81
CA HIS A 449 -1.57 17.26 8.82
C HIS A 449 -0.36 16.55 9.44
N THR A 450 0.35 17.23 10.34
CA THR A 450 1.51 16.66 11.06
C THR A 450 1.09 15.47 11.92
N LEU A 451 -0.02 15.57 12.66
CA LEU A 451 -0.57 14.49 13.47
C LEU A 451 -0.92 13.28 12.61
N ARG A 452 -1.67 13.47 11.50
CA ARG A 452 -1.99 12.40 10.54
C ARG A 452 -0.74 11.70 10.02
N SER A 453 0.24 12.47 9.55
CA SER A 453 1.50 11.93 9.01
C SER A 453 2.30 11.12 10.04
N GLN A 454 2.33 11.59 11.30
CA GLN A 454 3.00 10.89 12.39
C GLN A 454 2.26 9.62 12.80
N LEU A 455 0.92 9.64 12.84
CA LEU A 455 0.09 8.47 13.12
C LEU A 455 0.23 7.39 12.03
N LEU A 456 0.31 7.78 10.76
CA LEU A 456 0.61 6.87 9.64
C LEU A 456 2.01 6.26 9.80
N SER A 457 3.01 7.09 10.10
CA SER A 457 4.38 6.63 10.33
C SER A 457 4.47 5.67 11.51
N LEU A 458 3.71 5.93 12.57
CA LEU A 458 3.62 5.07 13.76
C LEU A 458 2.97 3.73 13.41
N SER A 459 1.85 3.73 12.68
CA SER A 459 1.19 2.51 12.20
C SER A 459 2.16 1.63 11.40
N LYS A 460 2.92 2.24 10.47
CA LYS A 460 3.96 1.53 9.71
C LYS A 460 5.08 0.98 10.58
N ALA A 461 5.57 1.78 11.54
CA ALA A 461 6.62 1.36 12.47
C ALA A 461 6.24 0.13 13.29
N TYR A 462 4.97 0.03 13.73
CA TYR A 462 4.46 -1.17 14.41
C TYR A 462 4.43 -2.39 13.47
N LYS A 463 3.89 -2.24 12.25
CA LYS A 463 3.86 -3.33 11.25
C LYS A 463 5.25 -3.88 10.92
N ASP A 464 6.21 -2.99 10.69
CA ASP A 464 7.60 -3.36 10.41
C ASP A 464 8.27 -3.99 11.64
N GLY A 465 7.90 -3.53 12.84
CA GLY A 465 8.37 -4.05 14.12
C GLY A 465 7.97 -5.51 14.37
N ASP A 466 6.74 -5.89 13.99
CA ASP A 466 6.19 -7.23 14.22
C ASP A 466 6.65 -8.26 13.18
N THR A 467 6.93 -7.82 11.95
CA THR A 467 7.23 -8.71 10.82
C THR A 467 8.72 -8.84 10.50
N ASN A 468 9.51 -7.77 10.67
CA ASN A 468 10.85 -7.66 10.07
C ASN A 468 12.00 -7.53 11.08
N VAL A 469 11.73 -7.57 12.39
CA VAL A 469 12.77 -7.41 13.43
C VAL A 469 13.35 -8.77 13.81
N LEU A 470 14.53 -9.09 13.25
CA LEU A 470 15.23 -10.36 13.49
C LEU A 470 16.27 -10.26 14.62
N THR A 471 16.77 -9.05 14.92
CA THR A 471 17.84 -8.84 15.91
C THR A 471 17.43 -7.93 17.08
N GLN A 472 18.09 -8.09 18.22
CA GLN A 472 17.89 -7.24 19.41
C GLN A 472 18.21 -5.76 19.11
N LYS A 473 19.21 -5.49 18.27
CA LYS A 473 19.61 -4.13 17.88
C LYS A 473 18.53 -3.44 17.04
N GLU A 474 17.91 -4.16 16.11
CA GLU A 474 16.77 -3.66 15.34
C GLU A 474 15.56 -3.42 16.23
N ARG A 475 15.30 -4.32 17.20
CA ARG A 475 14.22 -4.15 18.18
C ARG A 475 14.36 -2.87 18.99
N LEU A 476 15.57 -2.57 19.47
CA LEU A 476 15.86 -1.34 20.20
C LEU A 476 15.70 -0.08 19.32
N LYS A 477 16.05 -0.17 18.03
CA LYS A 477 15.86 0.94 17.08
C LYS A 477 14.37 1.19 16.79
N CYS A 478 13.60 0.14 16.52
CA CYS A 478 12.15 0.26 16.32
C CYS A 478 11.48 0.84 17.57
N HIS A 479 11.81 0.34 18.76
CA HIS A 479 11.27 0.87 20.01
C HIS A 479 11.57 2.37 20.19
N LYS A 480 12.83 2.78 19.94
CA LYS A 480 13.21 4.19 19.98
C LYS A 480 12.45 5.04 18.96
N MET A 481 12.29 4.55 17.73
CA MET A 481 11.53 5.24 16.68
C MET A 481 10.07 5.42 17.07
N THR A 482 9.42 4.38 17.59
CA THR A 482 8.04 4.42 18.10
C THR A 482 7.91 5.41 19.26
N GLN A 483 8.87 5.41 20.20
CA GLN A 483 8.89 6.37 21.31
C GLN A 483 9.05 7.82 20.83
N ASP A 484 9.96 8.06 19.89
CA ASP A 484 10.17 9.38 19.28
C ASP A 484 8.91 9.86 18.54
N LEU A 485 8.21 8.96 17.84
CA LEU A 485 6.95 9.27 17.15
C LEU A 485 5.83 9.61 18.13
N ASN A 486 5.63 8.81 19.18
CA ASN A 486 4.63 9.10 20.23
C ASN A 486 4.90 10.43 20.90
N THR A 487 6.16 10.73 21.20
CA THR A 487 6.55 12.02 21.80
C THR A 487 6.17 13.20 20.89
N ARG A 488 6.36 13.07 19.58
CA ARG A 488 5.97 14.11 18.62
C ARG A 488 4.46 14.24 18.46
N ILE A 489 3.72 13.13 18.52
CA ILE A 489 2.25 13.13 18.46
C ILE A 489 1.68 13.88 19.66
N THR A 490 2.16 13.57 20.87
CA THR A 490 1.74 14.27 22.09
C THR A 490 2.05 15.77 22.02
N GLN A 491 3.22 16.14 21.50
CA GLN A 491 3.61 17.54 21.32
C GLN A 491 2.73 18.27 20.30
N ALA A 492 2.47 17.65 19.15
CA ALA A 492 1.61 18.23 18.12
C ALA A 492 0.17 18.38 18.61
N LYS A 493 -0.34 17.40 19.38
CA LYS A 493 -1.65 17.48 20.04
C LYS A 493 -1.71 18.66 21.02
N GLN A 494 -0.73 18.78 21.90
CA GLN A 494 -0.69 19.86 22.87
C GLN A 494 -0.67 21.23 22.16
N TYR A 495 0.18 21.37 21.13
CA TYR A 495 0.26 22.62 20.39
C TYR A 495 -1.03 22.92 19.62
N TYR A 496 -1.74 21.92 19.11
CA TYR A 496 -3.06 22.08 18.51
C TYR A 496 -4.08 22.64 19.51
N HIS A 497 -4.09 22.15 20.75
CA HIS A 497 -4.94 22.71 21.80
C HIS A 497 -4.59 24.17 22.13
N ASP A 498 -3.30 24.50 22.19
CA ASP A 498 -2.86 25.86 22.49
C ASP A 498 -3.17 26.84 21.35
N VAL A 499 -3.08 26.40 20.08
CA VAL A 499 -3.60 27.15 18.92
C VAL A 499 -5.11 27.39 19.04
N ARG A 500 -5.92 26.37 19.39
CA ARG A 500 -7.37 26.57 19.59
C ARG A 500 -7.67 27.58 20.70
N LYS A 501 -6.95 27.53 21.84
CA LYS A 501 -7.14 28.50 22.94
C LYS A 501 -6.92 29.92 22.45
N ARG A 502 -5.85 30.16 21.67
CA ARG A 502 -5.57 31.47 21.08
C ARG A 502 -6.65 31.90 20.10
N LEU A 503 -7.10 31.00 19.21
CA LEU A 503 -8.20 31.28 18.30
C LEU A 503 -9.48 31.69 19.04
N THR A 504 -9.82 31.04 20.16
CA THR A 504 -10.97 31.43 20.98
C THR A 504 -10.83 32.87 21.52
N ILE A 505 -9.64 33.27 21.98
CA ILE A 505 -9.38 34.64 22.46
C ILE A 505 -9.52 35.64 21.30
N LEU A 506 -8.85 35.38 20.17
CA LEU A 506 -8.90 36.24 18.98
C LEU A 506 -10.32 36.39 18.41
N SER A 507 -11.10 35.31 18.42
CA SER A 507 -12.48 35.28 17.91
C SER A 507 -13.44 36.06 18.78
N THR A 508 -13.16 36.18 20.08
CA THR A 508 -13.97 36.97 21.01
C THR A 508 -13.91 38.45 20.64
N GLU A 509 -12.76 38.94 20.16
CA GLU A 509 -12.58 40.32 19.69
C GLU A 509 -13.08 40.54 18.25
N LEU A 510 -12.87 39.56 17.36
CA LEU A 510 -13.21 39.68 15.93
C LEU A 510 -14.67 39.32 15.59
N GLY A 511 -15.33 38.52 16.43
CA GLY A 511 -16.66 37.97 16.14
C GLY A 511 -16.69 36.81 15.13
N GLU A 512 -15.52 36.28 14.74
CA GLU A 512 -15.38 35.24 13.73
C GLU A 512 -15.22 33.83 14.34
N TRP A 513 -16.28 33.02 14.32
CA TRP A 513 -16.30 31.69 14.96
C TRP A 513 -16.29 30.51 13.97
N GLY A 514 -16.25 30.77 12.66
CA GLY A 514 -16.38 29.75 11.62
C GLY A 514 -15.30 28.66 11.62
N TRP A 515 -14.14 28.92 12.20
CA TRP A 515 -13.05 27.95 12.31
C TRP A 515 -13.39 26.76 13.21
N GLN A 516 -14.34 26.88 14.15
CA GLN A 516 -14.68 25.81 15.10
C GLN A 516 -15.24 24.56 14.42
N ALA A 517 -15.93 24.73 13.28
CA ALA A 517 -16.46 23.62 12.50
C ALA A 517 -15.34 22.75 11.90
N GLN A 518 -14.20 23.38 11.56
CA GLN A 518 -13.07 22.78 10.85
C GLN A 518 -11.95 22.31 11.79
N LEU A 519 -11.67 23.08 12.85
CA LEU A 519 -10.71 22.75 13.89
C LEU A 519 -11.47 22.39 15.17
N ARG A 520 -11.95 21.14 15.24
CA ARG A 520 -12.75 20.62 16.37
C ARG A 520 -11.90 20.37 17.62
N LEU A 521 -12.56 20.22 18.78
CA LEU A 521 -11.88 19.78 19.99
C LEU A 521 -11.36 18.36 19.76
N MET A 522 -10.10 18.10 20.13
CA MET A 522 -9.47 16.81 19.93
C MET A 522 -9.39 16.06 21.27
N GLU A 523 -10.16 14.99 21.41
CA GLU A 523 -10.10 14.14 22.59
C GLU A 523 -8.93 13.14 22.51
N ASP A 524 -8.64 12.42 23.60
CA ASP A 524 -7.63 11.36 23.59
C ASP A 524 -8.04 10.19 22.68
N SER A 525 -9.34 9.89 22.62
CA SER A 525 -9.96 8.89 21.73
C SER A 525 -9.79 9.23 20.24
N ASP A 526 -9.73 10.52 19.90
CA ASP A 526 -9.57 10.97 18.51
C ASP A 526 -8.16 10.75 17.97
N VAL A 527 -7.14 10.66 18.84
CA VAL A 527 -5.74 10.45 18.45
C VAL A 527 -5.43 8.97 18.38
N CYS A 528 -6.14 8.30 17.48
CA CYS A 528 -5.91 6.89 17.19
C CYS A 528 -5.18 6.73 15.86
N ARG A 529 -4.35 5.69 15.79
CA ARG A 529 -3.83 5.20 14.51
C ARG A 529 -5.03 4.81 13.65
N ILE A 530 -4.93 4.92 12.32
CA ILE A 530 -5.86 4.20 11.45
C ILE A 530 -5.79 2.74 11.90
N ALA A 531 -6.93 2.19 12.31
CA ALA A 531 -7.04 0.82 12.79
C ALA A 531 -6.52 -0.10 11.69
N ASN A 532 -5.26 -0.45 11.84
CA ASN A 532 -4.66 -1.58 11.19
C ASN A 532 -4.63 -2.64 12.28
N ASP A 533 -5.54 -3.58 12.17
CA ASP A 533 -5.37 -4.96 12.62
C ASP A 533 -5.31 -5.21 14.14
N GLU A 534 -5.43 -4.21 15.02
CA GLU A 534 -5.42 -4.42 16.49
C GLU A 534 -6.71 -5.06 17.06
N GLY A 535 -7.61 -5.54 16.20
CA GLY A 535 -8.81 -6.28 16.63
C GLY A 535 -9.40 -7.22 15.58
N GLY A 536 -8.65 -7.62 14.54
CA GLY A 536 -9.22 -8.44 13.46
C GLY A 536 -10.27 -7.70 12.60
N ILE A 537 -10.28 -6.38 12.66
CA ILE A 537 -11.20 -5.53 11.89
C ILE A 537 -10.67 -5.41 10.46
N SER A 538 -11.36 -6.03 9.50
CA SER A 538 -11.06 -5.96 8.06
C SER A 538 -11.16 -4.52 7.53
N GLU A 539 -10.53 -4.21 6.39
CA GLU A 539 -10.59 -2.87 5.77
C GLU A 539 -12.01 -2.33 5.58
N GLY A 540 -12.97 -3.21 5.29
CA GLY A 540 -14.40 -2.88 5.20
C GLY A 540 -15.16 -2.80 6.54
N ASN A 541 -14.50 -2.69 7.69
CA ASN A 541 -15.13 -2.43 9.00
C ASN A 541 -14.55 -1.18 9.67
N ARG A 542 -13.90 -0.30 8.89
CA ARG A 542 -13.20 0.87 9.43
C ARG A 542 -14.18 2.03 9.59
N SER A 543 -14.48 2.41 10.83
CA SER A 543 -15.00 3.75 11.11
C SER A 543 -13.83 4.74 11.12
N MET A 544 -13.81 5.70 10.20
CA MET A 544 -12.78 6.75 10.21
C MET A 544 -13.12 7.80 11.28
N LEU A 545 -12.13 8.17 12.09
CA LEU A 545 -12.27 9.26 13.06
C LEU A 545 -12.26 10.61 12.34
N TRP A 546 -12.83 11.65 12.96
CA TRP A 546 -12.97 12.97 12.33
C TRP A 546 -11.65 13.62 11.94
N ILE A 547 -10.57 13.29 12.66
CA ILE A 547 -9.23 13.74 12.28
C ILE A 547 -8.82 13.22 10.92
N TRP A 548 -9.41 12.14 10.38
CA TRP A 548 -9.13 11.60 9.04
C TRP A 548 -10.07 12.17 7.97
N TYR A 549 -11.25 12.65 8.35
CA TYR A 549 -12.12 13.39 7.44
C TYR A 549 -11.46 14.72 7.06
N SER A 550 -10.95 14.79 5.83
CA SER A 550 -10.93 16.07 5.12
C SER A 550 -12.31 16.20 4.48
N LEU A 551 -12.92 17.39 4.54
CA LEU A 551 -14.20 17.71 3.86
C LEU A 551 -14.22 17.42 2.33
N HIS A 552 -13.15 16.81 1.79
CA HIS A 552 -12.86 16.61 0.38
C HIS A 552 -12.29 15.21 0.07
N LEU A 553 -12.40 14.24 0.99
CA LEU A 553 -12.05 12.85 0.70
C LEU A 553 -13.28 11.99 0.96
N GLY A 554 -14.04 11.78 -0.11
CA GLY A 554 -15.05 10.74 -0.18
C GLY A 554 -14.34 9.40 -0.41
N ASP A 555 -14.59 8.45 0.48
CA ASP A 555 -14.54 7.05 0.07
C ASP A 555 -15.77 6.78 -0.81
N VAL A 556 -15.57 5.95 -1.83
CA VAL A 556 -16.61 5.49 -2.75
C VAL A 556 -17.19 4.19 -2.19
N PRO A 557 -18.51 4.10 -1.94
CA PRO A 557 -19.21 2.83 -1.85
C PRO A 557 -20.01 2.64 -3.13
N GLY A 558 -19.48 1.76 -3.97
CA GLY A 558 -20.18 1.18 -5.12
C GLY A 558 -19.52 -0.16 -5.34
N GLY A 559 -20.13 -1.22 -4.81
CA GLY A 559 -19.56 -2.56 -4.96
C GLY A 559 -19.99 -3.58 -3.94
N VAL A 560 -20.77 -3.27 -2.89
CA VAL A 560 -21.15 -4.31 -1.92
C VAL A 560 -22.20 -5.26 -2.50
N GLU A 561 -23.22 -4.76 -3.19
CA GLU A 561 -24.19 -5.59 -3.93
C GLU A 561 -23.52 -6.35 -5.09
N GLU A 562 -22.58 -5.72 -5.80
CA GLU A 562 -21.84 -6.37 -6.89
C GLU A 562 -20.88 -7.45 -6.36
N CYS A 563 -20.21 -7.23 -5.22
CA CYS A 563 -19.36 -8.23 -4.55
C CYS A 563 -20.17 -9.42 -4.03
N LEU A 564 -21.38 -9.19 -3.49
CA LEU A 564 -22.28 -10.26 -3.07
C LEU A 564 -22.75 -11.12 -4.26
N GLN A 565 -23.05 -10.47 -5.40
CA GLN A 565 -23.39 -11.16 -6.65
C GLN A 565 -22.20 -11.92 -7.24
N ILE A 566 -20.99 -11.36 -7.21
CA ILE A 566 -19.75 -12.01 -7.69
C ILE A 566 -19.48 -13.30 -6.92
N GLU A 567 -19.53 -13.27 -5.59
CA GLU A 567 -19.21 -14.44 -4.75
C GLU A 567 -20.25 -15.57 -4.93
N TRP A 568 -21.52 -15.22 -5.23
CA TRP A 568 -22.56 -16.18 -5.59
C TRP A 568 -22.32 -16.81 -6.97
N VAL A 569 -22.00 -16.01 -7.99
CA VAL A 569 -21.65 -16.49 -9.34
C VAL A 569 -20.38 -17.35 -9.30
N GLU A 570 -19.37 -16.98 -8.50
CA GLU A 570 -18.17 -17.79 -8.30
C GLU A 570 -18.51 -19.18 -7.72
N MET A 571 -19.44 -19.26 -6.77
CA MET A 571 -19.87 -20.55 -6.21
C MET A 571 -20.57 -21.42 -7.26
N ASP A 572 -21.41 -20.83 -8.11
CA ASP A 572 -22.02 -21.55 -9.23
C ASP A 572 -20.97 -22.05 -10.22
N HIS A 573 -19.98 -21.21 -10.55
CA HIS A 573 -18.85 -21.62 -11.39
C HIS A 573 -18.06 -22.79 -10.79
N ILE A 574 -17.80 -22.74 -9.48
CA ILE A 574 -17.08 -23.81 -8.75
C ILE A 574 -17.85 -25.13 -8.85
N LYS A 575 -19.17 -25.11 -8.58
CA LYS A 575 -20.01 -26.32 -8.64
C LYS A 575 -20.03 -26.93 -10.04
N LEU A 576 -20.16 -26.12 -11.09
CA LEU A 576 -20.13 -26.57 -12.48
C LEU A 576 -18.76 -27.16 -12.86
N THR A 577 -17.67 -26.53 -12.43
CA THR A 577 -16.31 -27.00 -12.69
C THR A 577 -16.04 -28.34 -11.99
N LEU A 578 -16.45 -28.49 -10.73
CA LEU A 578 -16.31 -29.75 -9.99
C LEU A 578 -17.10 -30.90 -10.64
N GLU A 579 -18.30 -30.62 -11.17
CA GLU A 579 -19.10 -31.61 -11.89
C GLU A 579 -18.41 -32.00 -13.21
N HIS A 580 -17.89 -31.03 -13.95
CA HIS A 580 -17.13 -31.27 -15.17
C HIS A 580 -15.90 -32.14 -14.90
N GLU A 581 -15.06 -31.78 -13.91
CA GLU A 581 -13.88 -32.56 -13.54
C GLU A 581 -14.25 -33.98 -13.09
N ALA A 582 -15.33 -34.15 -12.33
CA ALA A 582 -15.80 -35.48 -11.93
C ALA A 582 -16.16 -36.36 -13.13
N ASN A 583 -16.81 -35.78 -14.15
CA ASN A 583 -17.16 -36.48 -15.38
C ASN A 583 -15.94 -36.80 -16.25
N LEU A 584 -14.94 -35.90 -16.30
CA LEU A 584 -13.65 -36.19 -16.92
C LEU A 584 -12.98 -37.40 -16.26
N TRP A 585 -12.90 -37.45 -14.92
CA TRP A 585 -12.32 -38.60 -14.22
C TRP A 585 -13.11 -39.90 -14.43
N LEU A 586 -14.44 -39.83 -14.54
CA LEU A 586 -15.26 -40.99 -14.90
C LEU A 586 -14.98 -41.46 -16.34
N SER A 587 -14.72 -40.55 -17.27
CA SER A 587 -14.32 -40.89 -18.64
C SER A 587 -12.95 -41.59 -18.68
N CYS A 588 -12.00 -41.15 -17.85
CA CYS A 588 -10.71 -41.82 -17.67
C CYS A 588 -10.88 -43.23 -17.10
N ALA A 589 -11.78 -43.41 -16.13
CA ALA A 589 -12.08 -44.72 -15.56
C ALA A 589 -12.71 -45.69 -16.58
N LYS A 590 -13.55 -45.18 -17.49
CA LYS A 590 -14.09 -45.97 -18.61
C LYS A 590 -13.00 -46.36 -19.60
N SER A 591 -12.17 -45.40 -20.00
CA SER A 591 -11.04 -45.64 -20.90
C SER A 591 -10.04 -46.67 -20.33
N ALA A 592 -9.76 -46.61 -19.03
CA ALA A 592 -8.93 -47.60 -18.35
C ALA A 592 -9.54 -49.02 -18.37
N ALA A 593 -10.87 -49.14 -18.24
CA ALA A 593 -11.58 -50.43 -18.32
C ALA A 593 -11.61 -51.00 -19.75
N GLU A 594 -11.55 -50.15 -20.77
CA GLU A 594 -11.52 -50.52 -22.19
C GLU A 594 -10.11 -50.92 -22.69
N GLY A 595 -9.10 -50.97 -21.81
CA GLY A 595 -7.75 -51.41 -22.14
C GLY A 595 -6.88 -50.36 -22.84
N VAL A 596 -7.30 -49.09 -22.77
CA VAL A 596 -6.67 -47.95 -23.43
C VAL A 596 -5.54 -47.32 -22.59
N ALA A 597 -5.46 -47.66 -21.30
CA ALA A 597 -4.38 -47.25 -20.39
C ALA A 597 -3.12 -48.13 -20.52
N LEU A 598 -1.97 -47.64 -20.04
CA LEU A 598 -0.69 -48.39 -19.98
C LEU A 598 -0.92 -49.84 -19.50
N ILE A 599 -0.54 -50.80 -20.37
CA ILE A 599 -0.97 -52.22 -20.44
C ILE A 599 -0.87 -53.02 -19.12
N ASN A 600 -0.14 -52.55 -18.10
CA ASN A 600 0.08 -53.26 -16.83
C ASN A 600 -0.53 -52.59 -15.57
N ALA A 601 -1.33 -51.52 -15.70
CA ALA A 601 -1.87 -50.78 -14.54
C ALA A 601 -3.35 -50.35 -14.68
N SER A 602 -4.10 -50.91 -15.63
CA SER A 602 -5.48 -50.49 -15.98
C SER A 602 -6.47 -50.53 -14.81
N GLU A 603 -6.42 -51.56 -13.97
CA GLU A 603 -7.30 -51.69 -12.80
C GLU A 603 -7.03 -50.58 -11.77
N GLY A 604 -5.76 -50.34 -11.44
CA GLY A 604 -5.35 -49.32 -10.47
C GLY A 604 -5.61 -47.89 -10.97
N ALA A 605 -5.38 -47.65 -12.26
CA ALA A 605 -5.68 -46.36 -12.91
C ALA A 605 -7.19 -46.07 -12.88
N GLY A 606 -8.02 -47.06 -13.25
CA GLY A 606 -9.47 -46.95 -13.20
C GLY A 606 -10.02 -46.77 -11.77
N ALA A 607 -9.47 -47.47 -10.78
CA ALA A 607 -9.84 -47.31 -9.38
C ALA A 607 -9.47 -45.91 -8.85
N TYR A 608 -8.27 -45.42 -9.17
CA TYR A 608 -7.85 -44.06 -8.80
C TYR A 608 -8.74 -42.99 -9.46
N ALA A 609 -9.06 -43.15 -10.74
CA ALA A 609 -9.93 -42.24 -11.46
C ALA A 609 -11.35 -42.19 -10.85
N LYS A 610 -11.93 -43.34 -10.49
CA LYS A 610 -13.21 -43.39 -9.75
C LYS A 610 -13.12 -42.69 -8.38
N SER A 611 -12.02 -42.87 -7.66
CA SER A 611 -11.78 -42.18 -6.38
C SER A 611 -11.67 -40.66 -6.55
N GLN A 612 -10.96 -40.19 -7.58
CA GLN A 612 -10.85 -38.76 -7.89
C GLN A 612 -12.20 -38.14 -8.28
N ALA A 613 -13.02 -38.86 -9.05
CA ALA A 613 -14.38 -38.44 -9.37
C ALA A 613 -15.27 -38.35 -8.12
N ALA A 614 -15.19 -39.35 -7.22
CA ALA A 614 -15.95 -39.36 -5.97
C ALA A 614 -15.58 -38.17 -5.05
N ILE A 615 -14.29 -37.84 -4.95
CA ILE A 615 -13.82 -36.67 -4.17
C ILE A 615 -14.44 -35.37 -4.69
N ARG A 616 -14.45 -35.15 -6.01
CA ARG A 616 -15.00 -33.92 -6.62
C ARG A 616 -16.52 -33.82 -6.47
N LYS A 617 -17.23 -34.94 -6.59
CA LYS A 617 -18.67 -35.00 -6.29
C LYS A 617 -18.96 -34.71 -4.82
N ALA A 618 -18.17 -35.28 -3.90
CA ALA A 618 -18.32 -35.02 -2.47
C ALA A 618 -18.04 -33.54 -2.12
N LEU A 619 -17.01 -32.94 -2.73
CA LEU A 619 -16.71 -31.51 -2.58
C LEU A 619 -17.86 -30.64 -3.08
N ARG A 620 -18.39 -30.93 -4.28
CA ARG A 620 -19.54 -30.20 -4.85
C ARG A 620 -20.75 -30.27 -3.90
N LEU A 621 -21.13 -31.47 -3.46
CA LEU A 621 -22.27 -31.67 -2.56
C LEU A 621 -22.06 -30.95 -1.22
N SER A 622 -20.85 -31.00 -0.68
CA SER A 622 -20.52 -30.28 0.55
C SER A 622 -20.65 -28.76 0.38
N PHE A 623 -20.21 -28.21 -0.75
CA PHE A 623 -20.37 -26.79 -1.03
C PHE A 623 -21.85 -26.42 -1.25
N GLU A 624 -22.60 -27.25 -1.96
CA GLU A 624 -24.05 -27.08 -2.16
C GLU A 624 -24.82 -27.07 -0.82
N GLU A 625 -24.52 -28.00 0.09
CA GLU A 625 -25.09 -28.04 1.43
C GLU A 625 -24.74 -26.80 2.26
N LYS A 626 -23.47 -26.36 2.22
CA LYS A 626 -23.01 -25.16 2.94
C LYS A 626 -23.68 -23.89 2.43
N TRP A 627 -24.02 -23.83 1.14
CA TRP A 627 -24.56 -22.64 0.48
C TRP A 627 -26.08 -22.63 0.30
N GLN A 628 -26.78 -23.68 0.75
CA GLN A 628 -28.22 -23.86 0.51
C GLN A 628 -29.10 -22.69 1.01
N TYR A 629 -28.66 -21.96 2.05
CA TYR A 629 -29.41 -20.85 2.64
C TYR A 629 -28.95 -19.47 2.16
N VAL A 630 -27.85 -19.37 1.40
CA VAL A 630 -27.32 -18.07 0.97
C VAL A 630 -28.33 -17.32 0.09
N GLY A 631 -29.06 -18.03 -0.78
CA GLY A 631 -30.13 -17.41 -1.59
C GLY A 631 -31.22 -16.78 -0.73
N GLN A 632 -31.67 -17.46 0.32
CA GLN A 632 -32.66 -16.93 1.26
C GLN A 632 -32.11 -15.74 2.06
N TRP A 633 -30.83 -15.76 2.41
CA TRP A 633 -30.18 -14.64 3.09
C TRP A 633 -30.12 -13.39 2.22
N LEU A 634 -29.79 -13.53 0.94
CA LEU A 634 -29.77 -12.40 0.00
C LEU A 634 -31.18 -11.81 -0.17
N GLU A 635 -32.21 -12.65 -0.34
CA GLU A 635 -33.61 -12.21 -0.43
C GLU A 635 -34.10 -11.51 0.86
N LEU A 636 -33.66 -11.99 2.04
CA LEU A 636 -33.97 -11.34 3.32
C LEU A 636 -33.24 -10.02 3.52
N GLY A 637 -32.00 -9.89 3.04
CA GLY A 637 -31.25 -8.62 3.04
C GLY A 637 -31.91 -7.57 2.16
N GLU A 638 -32.49 -7.98 1.03
CA GLU A 638 -33.32 -7.11 0.18
C GLU A 638 -34.67 -6.75 0.84
N MET A 639 -35.30 -7.68 1.58
CA MET A 639 -36.57 -7.43 2.30
C MET A 639 -36.41 -6.65 3.60
N GLY A 640 -35.25 -6.70 4.27
CA GLY A 640 -34.91 -5.88 5.45
C GLY A 640 -34.91 -4.38 5.15
N LYS A 641 -34.79 -4.00 3.87
CA LYS A 641 -35.00 -2.63 3.37
C LYS A 641 -36.43 -2.12 3.55
N ALA A 642 -37.39 -2.97 3.99
CA ALA A 642 -38.82 -2.63 4.08
C ALA A 642 -39.44 -2.62 5.50
N SER A 643 -38.72 -2.98 6.58
CA SER A 643 -39.31 -2.93 7.93
C SER A 643 -38.27 -2.84 9.07
N PRO A 644 -38.41 -1.96 10.09
CA PRO A 644 -37.37 -1.69 11.09
C PRO A 644 -37.29 -2.69 12.26
N ASP A 645 -38.13 -3.72 12.30
CA ASP A 645 -38.22 -4.61 13.47
C ASP A 645 -37.83 -6.03 13.05
N ASN A 646 -36.58 -6.46 13.25
CA ASN A 646 -36.19 -7.88 13.34
C ASN A 646 -34.72 -8.04 13.81
N GLU A 647 -34.45 -7.80 15.09
CA GLU A 647 -33.11 -8.00 15.70
C GLU A 647 -32.89 -9.38 16.34
N GLU A 648 -33.82 -10.34 16.22
CA GLU A 648 -33.77 -11.58 17.04
C GLU A 648 -33.39 -12.90 16.34
N PHE A 649 -32.97 -12.89 15.06
CA PHE A 649 -32.82 -14.17 14.30
C PHE A 649 -31.41 -14.57 13.84
N PHE A 650 -30.35 -13.82 14.14
CA PHE A 650 -28.98 -14.14 13.71
C PHE A 650 -28.14 -14.87 14.78
N ASN A 651 -28.61 -16.03 15.26
CA ASN A 651 -27.80 -16.98 16.05
C ASN A 651 -27.74 -18.36 15.40
#